data_AF-A0A401G702-F1
#
_entry.id   AF-A0A401G702-F1
#
_cell.length_a   1.000
_cell.length_b   1.000
_cell.length_c   1.000
_cell.angle_alpha   90.00
_cell.angle_beta   90.00
_cell.angle_gamma   90.00
#
_symmetry.space_group_name_H-M   'P 1'
#
loop_
_entity.id
_entity.type
_entity.pdbx_description
1 polymer ?
#
loop_
_entity_poly.entity_id
_entity_poly.type
_entity_poly.pdbx_seq_one_letter_code
_entity_poly.pdbx_strand_id
1 'polypeptide(L)'
;MSTREFYVSVELYLSSKTASTLRKPTVKKSNDKREVTKAVSGSNVVKEKSSWLGLGRQSSVAGQWRPVTCKLVDEEDACTLNIYIDETILYKSVYVYLLNHTDIRPIHRSLFDRADCIGIFCVTGQVSSTASSAEPVYLQFPDTDAMKVWVTLLRSFAMPEVYGRWLSPEDGGLYRMWRQIELTCLQGRNLGTSRLLPGDPANAESDSKLEADAIDIDVYCEIFVNGCLAGRTTVKKGVGSPDWQERFIIADLPLFENLEIVVWREKKMMKPTIVGSVVIVLGNFRRGEHVEGWFPVLSGGPTTRIQAGEIRLRLRIDEEIILPYASYSAMLETFNARNSLDWLSDFESKLNLKNVSNHIISISIAQNVLIENIMELADREVDGTLSSHNTLFRGNTVLTKTMESFMSWYGASFLEASIGPAVRRICGEKITIEVDPARGGKGMRGVEKSVDVLVYWCQEFWAGIYDARRQCPHELRRLFEHIRRLVEKRYRVADDKNRDLPWQSVSAFCFLRFMVPAILHPHLFGLWPGLPEAKVQRSLTLVAKVIQNLANLNATVQKEAFMRGVKDFLTGSLQAMVDYIVVVSTPEPGDNRSTSYALDGHERLRIMNALRQRGAAVPVLYREAIPLLPHLLDIPKHLAAVTSQVVRYTKVHSVGAAMASNTEDGCFDEFRSKCVAVEEQALHRVSQMATEARHQSSGQHDDRILTQRSVIVSTSSGHDQESKASLPSNKSQRWKPTRPSTASSMANNVDISDSLGVSGPQSPSAGPEGSTI
;
A
#
# COMPACT_ATOMS: atom_id res chain seq x y z
N MET A 1 25.85 -18.26 -27.57
CA MET A 1 24.58 -17.75 -27.01
C MET A 1 24.92 -16.67 -26.00
N SER A 2 24.20 -15.54 -26.00
CA SER A 2 24.64 -14.29 -25.36
C SER A 2 24.19 -14.20 -23.90
N THR A 3 25.13 -14.02 -22.97
CA THR A 3 24.86 -13.46 -21.64
C THR A 3 24.06 -12.17 -21.80
N ARG A 4 22.99 -12.00 -21.01
CA ARG A 4 22.22 -10.74 -20.99
C ARG A 4 22.55 -9.98 -19.73
N GLU A 5 22.69 -8.68 -19.89
CA GLU A 5 23.04 -7.79 -18.79
C GLU A 5 22.09 -6.59 -18.78
N PHE A 6 21.59 -6.25 -17.59
CA PHE A 6 20.73 -5.09 -17.35
C PHE A 6 21.35 -4.21 -16.28
N TYR A 7 21.19 -2.90 -16.42
CA TYR A 7 21.85 -1.91 -15.56
C TYR A 7 20.86 -0.89 -15.01
N VAL A 8 21.04 -0.53 -13.73
CA VAL A 8 20.32 0.60 -13.13
C VAL A 8 21.16 1.29 -12.08
N SER A 9 21.10 2.62 -12.07
CA SER A 9 21.66 3.46 -11.02
C SER A 9 20.60 3.72 -9.96
N VAL A 10 20.86 3.31 -8.72
CA VAL A 10 19.92 3.39 -7.58
C VAL A 10 20.66 3.85 -6.33
N GLU A 11 19.92 4.17 -5.27
CA GLU A 11 20.51 4.40 -3.95
C GLU A 11 20.36 3.16 -3.06
N LEU A 12 21.45 2.71 -2.43
CA LEU A 12 21.48 1.61 -1.47
C LEU A 12 21.45 2.17 -0.04
N TYR A 13 20.57 1.63 0.79
CA TYR A 13 20.59 1.90 2.22
C TYR A 13 21.65 1.05 2.95
N LEU A 14 22.52 1.71 3.72
CA LEU A 14 23.51 1.07 4.59
C LEU A 14 23.22 1.40 6.06
N SER A 15 22.98 0.39 6.89
CA SER A 15 22.85 0.57 8.33
C SER A 15 24.15 1.13 8.93
N SER A 16 24.09 1.81 10.07
CA SER A 16 25.29 2.37 10.72
C SER A 16 26.35 1.31 11.03
N LYS A 17 25.90 0.09 11.35
CA LYS A 17 26.79 -1.06 11.55
C LYS A 17 27.57 -1.35 10.27
N THR A 18 26.87 -1.54 9.16
CA THR A 18 27.47 -1.84 7.85
C THR A 18 28.27 -0.67 7.28
N ALA A 19 27.81 0.56 7.46
CA ALA A 19 28.51 1.77 7.01
C ALA A 19 29.84 1.96 7.74
N SER A 20 29.94 1.52 9.01
CA SER A 20 31.18 1.59 9.79
C SER A 20 32.25 0.60 9.30
N THR A 21 31.84 -0.59 8.83
CA THR A 21 32.75 -1.63 8.31
C THR A 21 33.26 -1.32 6.90
N LEU A 22 32.55 -0.48 6.14
CA LEU A 22 32.92 -0.06 4.77
C LEU A 22 33.89 1.13 4.70
N ARG A 23 34.24 1.78 5.83
CA ARG A 23 35.21 2.88 5.82
C ARG A 23 36.64 2.32 5.64
N LYS A 24 37.32 2.75 4.57
CA LYS A 24 38.73 2.40 4.28
C LYS A 24 39.66 2.77 5.47
N PRO A 25 40.71 1.99 5.75
CA PRO A 25 41.74 2.38 6.72
C PRO A 25 42.49 3.63 6.25
N THR A 26 42.82 4.50 7.20
CA THR A 26 43.56 5.75 6.98
C THR A 26 44.90 5.50 6.31
N VAL A 27 45.08 6.03 5.10
CA VAL A 27 46.40 6.18 4.49
C VAL A 27 47.20 7.15 5.38
N LYS A 28 48.24 6.65 6.05
CA LYS A 28 49.27 7.48 6.69
C LYS A 28 49.89 8.36 5.61
N LYS A 29 49.54 9.66 5.59
CA LYS A 29 50.31 10.65 4.84
C LYS A 29 51.69 10.75 5.48
N SER A 30 52.73 10.28 4.79
CA SER A 30 54.09 10.70 5.10
C SER A 30 54.21 12.18 4.74
N ASN A 31 54.83 12.90 5.67
CA ASN A 31 55.18 14.29 5.52
C ASN A 31 56.30 14.38 4.48
N ASP A 32 56.06 15.06 3.36
CA ASP A 32 57.18 15.62 2.61
C ASP A 32 56.87 17.04 2.17
N LYS A 33 57.68 17.96 2.69
CA LYS A 33 57.66 19.39 2.41
C LYS A 33 58.50 19.63 1.17
N ARG A 34 57.94 20.31 0.17
CA ARG A 34 58.74 21.22 -0.67
C ARG A 34 57.91 22.37 -1.21
N GLU A 35 58.42 23.57 -0.93
CA GLU A 35 57.94 24.87 -1.39
C GLU A 35 58.12 25.03 -2.91
N VAL A 36 57.30 25.89 -3.54
CA VAL A 36 57.71 27.12 -4.26
C VAL A 36 56.55 27.67 -5.15
N THR A 37 56.05 28.85 -4.73
CA THR A 37 55.51 30.05 -5.41
C THR A 37 54.60 30.06 -6.67
N LYS A 38 53.41 30.66 -6.47
CA LYS A 38 52.68 31.76 -7.18
C LYS A 38 52.61 31.87 -8.73
N ALA A 39 51.37 31.88 -9.26
CA ALA A 39 50.75 32.86 -10.22
C ALA A 39 49.23 32.52 -10.38
N VAL A 40 48.27 33.29 -9.85
CA VAL A 40 47.48 34.44 -10.40
C VAL A 40 46.44 34.10 -11.50
N SER A 41 45.17 34.46 -11.19
CA SER A 41 43.97 34.66 -12.04
C SER A 41 43.27 33.41 -12.61
N GLY A 42 41.95 33.20 -12.55
CA GLY A 42 40.82 34.00 -12.10
C GLY A 42 39.56 33.57 -12.89
N SER A 43 38.63 32.84 -12.27
CA SER A 43 37.20 32.80 -12.64
C SER A 43 36.40 32.07 -11.55
N ASN A 44 35.60 32.85 -10.81
CA ASN A 44 34.74 32.36 -9.73
C ASN A 44 33.50 31.68 -10.32
N VAL A 45 33.45 30.35 -10.26
CA VAL A 45 32.18 29.61 -10.21
C VAL A 45 31.86 29.40 -8.73
N VAL A 46 30.80 30.07 -8.28
CA VAL A 46 30.29 29.98 -6.90
C VAL A 46 29.85 28.53 -6.66
N LYS A 47 30.65 27.79 -5.89
CA LYS A 47 30.21 26.55 -5.24
C LYS A 47 29.13 26.92 -4.23
N GLU A 48 27.89 26.64 -4.60
CA GLU A 48 26.74 26.67 -3.71
C GLU A 48 27.02 25.71 -2.55
N LYS A 49 27.31 26.29 -1.37
CA LYS A 49 27.49 25.54 -0.14
C LYS A 49 26.12 24.98 0.24
N SER A 50 26.06 23.66 0.33
CA SER A 50 24.93 22.89 0.85
C SER A 50 24.44 23.53 2.14
N SER A 51 23.25 24.12 2.06
CA SER A 51 22.58 24.79 3.17
C SER A 51 22.33 23.80 4.30
N TRP A 52 22.79 24.18 5.49
CA TRP A 52 22.66 23.49 6.77
C TRP A 52 21.23 23.53 7.34
N LEU A 53 20.20 23.43 6.50
CA LEU A 53 18.80 23.34 6.95
C LEU A 53 18.38 21.89 6.99
N GLY A 54 18.85 21.20 8.04
CA GLY A 54 18.36 19.90 8.44
C GLY A 54 16.90 20.00 8.87
N LEU A 55 15.99 19.55 7.99
CA LEU A 55 14.69 19.03 8.39
C LEU A 55 14.91 17.92 9.43
N GLY A 56 14.02 17.89 10.42
CA GLY A 56 14.21 17.25 11.72
C GLY A 56 14.93 15.90 11.70
N ARG A 57 15.86 15.74 12.64
CA ARG A 57 16.50 14.48 13.02
C ARG A 57 15.41 13.42 13.24
N GLN A 58 15.14 12.58 12.24
CA GLN A 58 14.22 11.44 12.32
C GLN A 58 14.94 10.20 12.87
N SER A 59 14.14 9.36 13.54
CA SER A 59 14.49 8.34 14.52
C SER A 59 15.18 7.06 13.99
N SER A 60 15.88 6.39 14.93
CA SER A 60 16.42 5.02 15.06
C SER A 60 16.89 4.14 13.87
N VAL A 61 16.54 4.39 12.60
CA VAL A 61 17.20 3.74 11.45
C VAL A 61 18.48 4.54 11.15
N ALA A 62 19.43 4.46 12.07
CA ALA A 62 20.72 5.12 11.87
C ALA A 62 21.40 4.45 10.68
N GLY A 63 21.42 5.10 9.51
CA GLY A 63 22.08 4.62 8.32
C GLY A 63 22.21 5.70 7.25
N GLN A 64 22.87 5.36 6.15
CA GLN A 64 23.20 6.29 5.07
C GLN A 64 22.79 5.67 3.73
N TRP A 65 22.19 6.48 2.87
CA TRP A 65 21.98 6.14 1.48
C TRP A 65 23.24 6.43 0.67
N ARG A 66 23.62 5.51 -0.21
CA ARG A 66 24.76 5.69 -1.13
C ARG A 66 24.36 5.35 -2.56
N PRO A 67 24.83 6.11 -3.55
CA PRO A 67 24.62 5.75 -4.95
C PRO A 67 25.35 4.44 -5.25
N VAL A 68 24.66 3.54 -5.96
CA VAL A 68 25.18 2.25 -6.41
C VAL A 68 24.72 1.97 -7.82
N THR A 69 25.50 1.15 -8.53
CA THR A 69 25.12 0.59 -9.81
C THR A 69 24.77 -0.87 -9.61
N CYS A 70 23.55 -1.23 -9.96
CA CYS A 70 23.06 -2.60 -9.96
C CYS A 70 23.20 -3.18 -11.37
N LYS A 71 23.88 -4.33 -11.47
CA LYS A 71 24.04 -5.11 -12.71
C LYS A 71 23.36 -6.47 -12.53
N LEU A 72 22.29 -6.72 -13.27
CA LEU A 72 21.64 -8.02 -13.33
C LEU A 72 22.24 -8.81 -14.49
N VAL A 73 22.76 -10.00 -14.22
CA VAL A 73 23.40 -10.89 -15.19
C VAL A 73 22.58 -12.16 -15.29
N ASP A 74 22.19 -12.51 -16.52
CA ASP A 74 21.46 -13.75 -16.86
C ASP A 74 22.41 -14.69 -17.62
N GLU A 75 22.85 -15.75 -16.93
CA GLU A 75 23.73 -16.82 -17.42
C GLU A 75 23.03 -18.16 -17.23
N GLU A 76 22.48 -18.76 -18.30
CA GLU A 76 22.00 -20.16 -18.34
C GLU A 76 21.22 -20.61 -17.07
N ASP A 77 20.21 -19.83 -16.66
CA ASP A 77 19.35 -20.01 -15.48
C ASP A 77 19.94 -19.65 -14.10
N ALA A 78 21.16 -19.12 -14.03
CA ALA A 78 21.80 -18.61 -12.82
C ALA A 78 21.79 -17.07 -12.73
N CYS A 79 20.60 -16.47 -12.70
CA CYS A 79 20.47 -15.02 -12.69
C CYS A 79 21.00 -14.37 -11.39
N THR A 80 21.99 -13.48 -11.50
CA THR A 80 22.67 -12.86 -10.36
C THR A 80 22.60 -11.33 -10.43
N LEU A 81 22.19 -10.69 -9.35
CA LEU A 81 22.20 -9.23 -9.17
C LEU A 81 23.46 -8.81 -8.42
N ASN A 82 24.36 -8.12 -9.10
CA ASN A 82 25.58 -7.57 -8.53
C ASN A 82 25.40 -6.10 -8.19
N ILE A 83 25.74 -5.71 -6.96
CA ILE A 83 25.58 -4.34 -6.46
C ILE A 83 26.96 -3.72 -6.26
N TYR A 84 27.27 -2.67 -7.02
CA TYR A 84 28.56 -1.99 -7.01
C TYR A 84 28.45 -0.61 -6.35
N ILE A 85 29.26 -0.36 -5.33
CA ILE A 85 29.44 0.96 -4.72
C ILE A 85 30.54 1.71 -5.49
N ASP A 86 30.32 2.99 -5.76
CA ASP A 86 31.23 3.87 -6.51
C ASP A 86 31.66 3.25 -7.86
N GLU A 87 30.72 2.55 -8.52
CA GLU A 87 30.85 1.86 -9.83
C GLU A 87 31.91 0.74 -9.91
N THR A 88 32.72 0.57 -8.88
CA THR A 88 33.94 -0.24 -8.94
C THR A 88 34.03 -1.30 -7.84
N ILE A 89 33.40 -1.07 -6.68
CA ILE A 89 33.52 -1.93 -5.51
C ILE A 89 32.28 -2.84 -5.43
N LEU A 90 32.45 -4.13 -5.75
CA LEU A 90 31.39 -5.11 -5.54
C LEU A 90 31.08 -5.22 -4.04
N TYR A 91 29.87 -4.83 -3.66
CA TYR A 91 29.41 -4.85 -2.27
C TYR A 91 28.69 -6.17 -1.93
N LYS A 92 27.74 -6.57 -2.79
CA LYS A 92 26.91 -7.74 -2.57
C LYS A 92 26.45 -8.32 -3.92
N SER A 93 26.50 -9.64 -4.03
CA SER A 93 25.92 -10.41 -5.14
C SER A 93 24.74 -11.20 -4.61
N VAL A 94 23.57 -11.02 -5.21
CA VAL A 94 22.32 -11.69 -4.84
C VAL A 94 21.96 -12.70 -5.92
N TYR A 95 21.80 -13.96 -5.55
CA TYR A 95 21.41 -15.04 -6.46
C TYR A 95 19.89 -15.03 -6.63
N VAL A 96 19.39 -14.27 -7.60
CA VAL A 96 17.95 -14.00 -7.80
C VAL A 96 17.18 -15.28 -8.07
N TYR A 97 17.78 -16.23 -8.79
CA TYR A 97 17.19 -17.55 -9.07
C TYR A 97 16.92 -18.41 -7.83
N LEU A 98 17.51 -18.07 -6.67
CA LEU A 98 17.25 -18.74 -5.39
C LEU A 98 16.20 -18.01 -4.53
N LEU A 99 15.79 -16.81 -4.93
CA LEU A 99 14.79 -16.03 -4.20
C LEU A 99 13.38 -16.45 -4.57
N ASN A 100 12.43 -16.25 -3.66
CA ASN A 100 11.01 -16.31 -3.97
C ASN A 100 10.50 -14.93 -4.41
N HIS A 101 9.35 -14.89 -5.08
CA HIS A 101 8.67 -13.61 -5.38
C HIS A 101 8.40 -12.78 -4.11
N THR A 102 8.10 -13.46 -2.99
CA THR A 102 7.84 -12.85 -1.68
C THR A 102 9.09 -12.24 -1.04
N ASP A 103 10.28 -12.61 -1.52
CA ASP A 103 11.54 -12.07 -1.04
C ASP A 103 11.89 -10.73 -1.70
N ILE A 104 11.21 -10.37 -2.79
CA ILE A 104 11.39 -9.11 -3.54
C ILE A 104 10.10 -8.30 -3.43
N ARG A 105 10.08 -7.27 -2.58
CA ARG A 105 8.86 -6.52 -2.25
C ARG A 105 9.08 -5.01 -2.30
N PRO A 106 8.10 -4.23 -2.80
CA PRO A 106 8.05 -2.80 -2.53
C PRO A 106 7.99 -2.55 -1.02
N ILE A 107 8.76 -1.57 -0.55
CA ILE A 107 8.81 -1.21 0.85
C ILE A 107 7.85 -0.07 1.13
N HIS A 108 7.17 -0.15 2.26
CA HIS A 108 6.29 0.92 2.70
C HIS A 108 7.10 2.20 2.98
N ARG A 109 6.66 3.33 2.41
CA ARG A 109 7.38 4.62 2.48
C ARG A 109 7.79 5.03 3.89
N SER A 110 6.99 4.64 4.88
CA SER A 110 7.19 4.99 6.29
C SER A 110 8.48 4.43 6.89
N LEU A 111 9.11 3.44 6.25
CA LEU A 111 10.34 2.84 6.79
C LEU A 111 11.53 3.79 6.69
N PHE A 112 11.59 4.57 5.61
CA PHE A 112 12.72 5.45 5.30
C PHE A 112 12.31 6.90 5.01
N ASP A 113 11.02 7.20 5.04
CA ASP A 113 10.44 8.46 4.55
C ASP A 113 10.80 8.71 3.06
N ARG A 114 10.85 7.63 2.28
CA ARG A 114 11.19 7.63 0.85
C ARG A 114 10.25 6.72 0.07
N ALA A 115 9.82 7.19 -1.10
CA ALA A 115 9.05 6.39 -2.04
C ALA A 115 9.98 5.52 -2.91
N ASP A 116 9.37 4.65 -3.71
CA ASP A 116 10.06 3.89 -4.77
C ASP A 116 11.22 3.00 -4.27
N CYS A 117 11.05 2.43 -3.08
CA CYS A 117 12.02 1.51 -2.48
C CYS A 117 11.63 0.04 -2.67
N ILE A 118 12.59 -0.81 -3.01
CA ILE A 118 12.48 -2.27 -3.01
C ILE A 118 13.31 -2.85 -1.86
N GLY A 119 12.77 -3.84 -1.17
CA GLY A 119 13.48 -4.69 -0.21
C GLY A 119 13.68 -6.08 -0.78
N ILE A 120 14.92 -6.57 -0.69
CA ILE A 120 15.30 -7.93 -1.07
C ILE A 120 15.71 -8.68 0.20
N PHE A 121 14.88 -9.63 0.61
CA PHE A 121 15.02 -10.40 1.85
C PHE A 121 15.76 -11.71 1.54
N CYS A 122 17.02 -11.78 1.92
CA CYS A 122 17.88 -12.92 1.59
C CYS A 122 18.17 -13.75 2.85
N VAL A 123 18.16 -15.06 2.72
CA VAL A 123 18.69 -16.00 3.72
C VAL A 123 20.11 -16.46 3.38
N THR A 124 20.76 -17.15 4.32
CA THR A 124 22.12 -17.68 4.13
C THR A 124 22.19 -18.56 2.88
N GLY A 125 23.21 -18.34 2.04
CA GLY A 125 23.41 -19.07 0.77
C GLY A 125 22.76 -18.43 -0.46
N GLN A 126 21.85 -17.47 -0.31
CA GLN A 126 21.27 -16.71 -1.43
C GLN A 126 22.08 -15.46 -1.81
N VAL A 127 23.13 -15.16 -1.05
CA VAL A 127 23.95 -13.97 -1.21
C VAL A 127 25.41 -14.30 -0.99
N SER A 128 26.27 -13.69 -1.81
CA SER A 128 27.71 -13.57 -1.56
C SER A 128 28.05 -12.12 -1.21
N SER A 129 28.72 -11.91 -0.08
CA SER A 129 29.18 -10.58 0.36
C SER A 129 30.42 -10.70 1.24
N THR A 130 31.22 -9.63 1.25
CA THR A 130 32.36 -9.47 2.17
C THR A 130 31.93 -9.10 3.58
N ALA A 131 30.68 -8.66 3.79
CA ALA A 131 30.12 -8.29 5.09
C ALA A 131 29.08 -9.32 5.56
N SER A 132 29.25 -9.84 6.77
CA SER A 132 28.39 -10.88 7.39
C SER A 132 27.04 -10.33 7.92
N SER A 133 26.37 -9.46 7.17
CA SER A 133 25.06 -8.92 7.58
C SER A 133 23.93 -9.69 6.91
N ALA A 134 23.09 -10.32 7.74
CA ALA A 134 21.80 -10.91 7.37
C ALA A 134 20.70 -9.85 7.14
N GLU A 135 21.05 -8.55 7.12
CA GLU A 135 20.10 -7.48 6.85
C GLU A 135 19.59 -7.55 5.39
N PRO A 136 18.28 -7.29 5.17
CA PRO A 136 17.73 -7.14 3.83
C PRO A 136 18.42 -6.02 3.04
N VAL A 137 18.47 -6.17 1.72
CA VAL A 137 18.97 -5.12 0.82
C VAL A 137 17.83 -4.17 0.50
N TYR A 138 18.02 -2.87 0.73
CA TYR A 138 17.03 -1.85 0.37
C TYR A 138 17.59 -0.94 -0.72
N LEU A 139 16.88 -0.85 -1.84
CA LEU A 139 17.25 -0.06 -3.01
C LEU A 139 16.17 0.97 -3.29
N GLN A 140 16.54 2.23 -3.46
CA GLN A 140 15.65 3.29 -3.90
C GLN A 140 15.88 3.61 -5.37
N PHE A 141 14.80 3.61 -6.13
CA PHE A 141 14.78 3.93 -7.56
C PHE A 141 14.51 5.42 -7.77
N PRO A 142 14.92 5.98 -8.94
CA PRO A 142 14.69 7.39 -9.25
C PRO A 142 13.20 7.75 -9.33
N ASP A 143 12.36 6.80 -9.74
CA ASP A 143 10.93 6.97 -9.94
C ASP A 143 10.17 5.64 -9.81
N THR A 144 8.85 5.76 -9.73
CA THR A 144 7.94 4.62 -9.58
C THR A 144 7.93 3.67 -10.79
N ASP A 145 8.09 4.14 -12.02
CA ASP A 145 8.10 3.27 -13.21
C ASP A 145 9.39 2.44 -13.25
N ALA A 146 10.54 3.04 -12.99
CA ALA A 146 11.81 2.31 -12.88
C ALA A 146 11.74 1.23 -11.78
N MET A 147 11.21 1.57 -10.60
CA MET A 147 10.99 0.60 -9.53
C MET A 147 10.12 -0.58 -10.01
N LYS A 148 8.98 -0.29 -10.64
CA LYS A 148 8.03 -1.32 -11.10
C LYS A 148 8.64 -2.23 -12.17
N VAL A 149 9.34 -1.66 -13.15
CA VAL A 149 10.05 -2.42 -14.20
C VAL A 149 11.06 -3.38 -13.57
N TRP A 150 11.84 -2.91 -12.60
CA TRP A 150 12.85 -3.73 -11.93
C TRP A 150 12.25 -4.78 -11.00
N VAL A 151 11.15 -4.49 -10.30
CA VAL A 151 10.39 -5.52 -9.55
C VAL A 151 9.95 -6.64 -10.50
N THR A 152 9.34 -6.29 -11.64
CA THR A 152 8.87 -7.28 -12.62
C THR A 152 10.03 -8.09 -13.20
N LEU A 153 11.15 -7.43 -13.53
CA LEU A 153 12.36 -8.09 -14.05
C LEU A 153 12.94 -9.07 -13.03
N LEU A 154 13.19 -8.63 -11.80
CA LEU A 154 13.74 -9.50 -10.75
C LEU A 154 12.81 -10.68 -10.46
N ARG A 155 11.49 -10.44 -10.38
CA ARG A 155 10.51 -11.51 -10.19
C ARG A 155 10.47 -12.50 -11.35
N SER A 156 10.73 -12.07 -12.60
CA SER A 156 10.80 -13.01 -13.73
C SER A 156 11.93 -14.05 -13.65
N PHE A 157 12.91 -13.80 -12.79
CA PHE A 157 14.01 -14.71 -12.49
C PHE A 157 13.88 -15.40 -11.13
N ALA A 158 12.99 -14.93 -10.25
CA ALA A 158 12.74 -15.52 -8.95
C ALA A 158 11.68 -16.63 -9.03
N MET A 159 11.57 -17.41 -7.97
CA MET A 159 10.63 -18.53 -7.88
C MET A 159 9.27 -18.08 -7.33
N PRO A 160 8.16 -18.29 -8.06
CA PRO A 160 6.83 -18.08 -7.50
C PRO A 160 6.45 -19.21 -6.55
N GLU A 161 5.61 -18.90 -5.57
CA GLU A 161 5.03 -19.86 -4.64
C GLU A 161 3.95 -20.68 -5.37
N VAL A 162 4.36 -21.82 -5.94
CA VAL A 162 3.50 -22.74 -6.72
C VAL A 162 3.45 -24.10 -6.03
N TYR A 163 2.23 -24.59 -5.79
CA TYR A 163 1.94 -25.85 -5.10
C TYR A 163 1.57 -26.96 -6.09
N GLY A 164 1.91 -28.21 -5.78
CA GLY A 164 1.51 -29.38 -6.58
C GLY A 164 2.20 -29.49 -7.94
N ARG A 165 3.49 -29.09 -8.03
CA ARG A 165 4.27 -29.06 -9.28
C ARG A 165 4.24 -30.37 -10.07
N TRP A 166 4.25 -31.51 -9.37
CA TRP A 166 4.20 -32.85 -9.98
C TRP A 166 2.80 -33.31 -10.38
N LEU A 167 1.73 -32.65 -9.90
CA LEU A 167 0.34 -33.03 -10.18
C LEU A 167 -0.21 -32.33 -11.43
N SER A 168 0.34 -31.17 -11.81
CA SER A 168 0.09 -30.54 -13.10
C SER A 168 1.40 -29.92 -13.63
N PRO A 169 2.29 -30.72 -14.23
CA PRO A 169 3.57 -30.23 -14.77
C PRO A 169 3.40 -29.20 -15.88
N GLU A 170 2.37 -29.35 -16.72
CA GLU A 170 2.06 -28.45 -17.83
C GLU A 170 1.76 -27.01 -17.35
N ASP A 171 1.03 -26.88 -16.25
CA ASP A 171 0.75 -25.58 -15.62
C ASP A 171 1.90 -25.11 -14.71
N GLY A 172 2.89 -25.98 -14.44
CA GLY A 172 3.94 -25.79 -13.44
C GLY A 172 3.48 -26.08 -12.00
N GLY A 173 2.22 -26.44 -11.81
CA GLY A 173 1.60 -26.85 -10.55
C GLY A 173 0.09 -26.66 -10.55
N LEU A 174 -0.53 -26.91 -9.40
CA LEU A 174 -1.98 -26.84 -9.23
C LEU A 174 -2.48 -25.43 -8.95
N TYR A 175 -1.79 -24.66 -8.11
CA TYR A 175 -2.23 -23.32 -7.67
C TYR A 175 -1.07 -22.50 -7.09
N ARG A 176 -1.25 -21.18 -7.01
CA ARG A 176 -0.43 -20.23 -6.25
C ARG A 176 -1.14 -19.78 -4.98
N MET A 177 -0.39 -19.19 -4.07
CA MET A 177 -0.96 -18.54 -2.88
C MET A 177 -0.59 -17.05 -2.88
N TRP A 178 -1.53 -16.21 -2.46
CA TRP A 178 -1.28 -14.79 -2.21
C TRP A 178 -1.72 -14.42 -0.80
N ARG A 179 -0.98 -13.48 -0.20
CA ARG A 179 -1.06 -13.14 1.22
C ARG A 179 -0.82 -11.65 1.41
N GLN A 180 -1.71 -10.99 2.16
CA GLN A 180 -1.62 -9.57 2.46
C GLN A 180 -2.15 -9.26 3.87
N ILE A 181 -1.51 -8.30 4.53
CA ILE A 181 -1.98 -7.70 5.77
C ILE A 181 -2.26 -6.22 5.51
N GLU A 182 -3.48 -5.80 5.81
CA GLU A 182 -3.83 -4.40 5.92
C GLU A 182 -3.97 -4.05 7.41
N LEU A 183 -3.10 -3.17 7.90
CA LEU A 183 -3.08 -2.70 9.28
C LEU A 183 -3.31 -1.19 9.30
N THR A 184 -4.22 -0.72 10.14
CA THR A 184 -4.34 0.70 10.49
C THR A 184 -4.08 0.88 11.98
N CYS A 185 -3.03 1.61 12.31
CA CYS A 185 -2.77 2.08 13.67
C CYS A 185 -3.63 3.31 13.93
N LEU A 186 -4.70 3.17 14.72
CA LEU A 186 -5.65 4.26 14.96
C LEU A 186 -5.16 5.15 16.11
N GLN A 187 -5.26 4.68 17.35
CA GLN A 187 -5.05 5.48 18.55
C GLN A 187 -4.43 4.64 19.66
N GLY A 188 -3.63 5.25 20.54
CA GLY A 188 -3.20 4.65 21.81
C GLY A 188 -3.96 5.22 22.99
N ARG A 189 -4.00 4.48 24.12
CA ARG A 189 -4.43 5.01 25.42
C ARG A 189 -3.63 4.39 26.56
N ASN A 190 -3.44 5.14 27.64
CA ASN A 190 -2.72 4.72 28.85
C ASN A 190 -1.30 4.17 28.57
N LEU A 191 -0.66 4.59 27.47
CA LEU A 191 0.65 4.07 27.07
C LEU A 191 1.72 4.49 28.08
N GLY A 192 2.50 3.53 28.55
CA GLY A 192 3.53 3.76 29.57
C GLY A 192 3.01 3.79 31.00
N THR A 193 1.72 3.55 31.23
CA THR A 193 1.14 3.31 32.56
C THR A 193 1.09 1.81 32.80
N SER A 194 1.75 1.34 33.86
CA SER A 194 1.76 -0.08 34.22
C SER A 194 0.52 -0.46 35.02
N ARG A 195 -0.27 -1.41 34.52
CA ARG A 195 -1.35 -2.09 35.26
C ARG A 195 -1.06 -3.59 35.27
N LEU A 196 -1.29 -4.25 36.40
CA LEU A 196 -1.25 -5.71 36.49
C LEU A 196 -2.47 -6.29 35.77
N LEU A 197 -2.30 -7.37 35.02
CA LEU A 197 -3.39 -8.03 34.30
C LEU A 197 -4.46 -8.52 35.30
N PRO A 198 -5.77 -8.35 35.02
CA PRO A 198 -6.82 -8.85 35.90
C PRO A 198 -6.81 -10.39 35.88
N GLY A 199 -6.33 -10.98 36.98
CA GLY A 199 -6.16 -12.43 37.13
C GLY A 199 -5.74 -12.91 38.52
N ASP A 200 -5.34 -12.00 39.44
CA ASP A 200 -5.14 -12.32 40.85
C ASP A 200 -6.35 -11.84 41.68
N PRO A 201 -6.95 -12.71 42.53
CA PRO A 201 -8.19 -12.41 43.27
C PRO A 201 -8.02 -11.37 44.41
N ALA A 202 -6.89 -10.68 44.50
CA ALA A 202 -6.54 -9.86 45.65
C ALA A 202 -6.86 -8.36 45.51
N ASN A 203 -7.49 -7.88 44.42
CA ASN A 203 -7.64 -6.43 44.21
C ASN A 203 -8.95 -5.95 43.57
N ALA A 204 -10.08 -6.56 43.97
CA ALA A 204 -11.41 -6.09 43.58
C ALA A 204 -11.87 -4.78 44.30
N GLU A 205 -11.05 -4.21 45.20
CA GLU A 205 -11.46 -3.07 46.05
C GLU A 205 -10.63 -1.78 45.89
N SER A 206 -9.94 -1.57 44.74
CA SER A 206 -9.26 -0.28 44.47
C SER A 206 -9.66 0.39 43.16
N ASP A 207 -10.85 0.08 42.63
CA ASP A 207 -11.34 0.64 41.36
C ASP A 207 -11.89 2.08 41.47
N SER A 208 -11.44 2.83 42.49
CA SER A 208 -11.76 4.24 42.65
C SER A 208 -10.50 5.07 42.84
N LYS A 209 -10.15 5.85 41.81
CA LYS A 209 -9.18 6.96 41.81
C LYS A 209 -7.69 6.57 41.86
N LEU A 210 -7.18 6.07 40.74
CA LEU A 210 -5.82 6.41 40.30
C LEU A 210 -5.93 6.93 38.86
N GLU A 211 -6.28 8.22 38.73
CA GLU A 211 -5.85 8.99 37.57
C GLU A 211 -4.33 8.97 37.59
N ALA A 212 -3.73 7.96 36.94
CA ALA A 212 -2.30 7.92 36.74
C ALA A 212 -1.96 9.16 35.92
N ASP A 213 -1.26 10.12 36.53
CA ASP A 213 -0.77 11.34 35.89
C ASP A 213 -0.28 10.99 34.50
N ALA A 214 -1.01 11.44 33.49
CA ALA A 214 -0.74 11.05 32.13
C ALA A 214 0.63 11.62 31.75
N ILE A 215 1.62 10.73 31.67
CA ILE A 215 3.01 11.09 31.40
C ILE A 215 3.05 11.60 29.95
N ASP A 216 3.63 12.78 29.75
CA ASP A 216 3.92 13.31 28.40
C ASP A 216 4.99 12.40 27.76
N ILE A 217 4.60 11.66 26.72
CA ILE A 217 5.47 10.67 26.08
C ILE A 217 5.35 10.81 24.56
N ASP A 218 6.48 11.09 23.91
CA ASP A 218 6.59 10.99 22.46
C ASP A 218 6.66 9.50 22.10
N VAL A 219 5.68 9.01 21.33
CA VAL A 219 5.57 7.59 20.99
C VAL A 219 5.40 7.34 19.51
N TYR A 220 5.94 6.21 19.04
CA TYR A 220 5.74 5.67 17.71
C TYR A 220 5.69 4.14 17.77
N CYS A 221 5.18 3.51 16.71
CA CYS A 221 5.09 2.06 16.60
C CYS A 221 5.98 1.55 15.47
N GLU A 222 6.64 0.41 15.69
CA GLU A 222 7.30 -0.39 14.65
C GLU A 222 6.47 -1.64 14.39
N ILE A 223 6.28 -1.98 13.12
CA ILE A 223 5.42 -3.08 12.69
C ILE A 223 6.31 -4.17 12.11
N PHE A 224 6.27 -5.37 12.70
CA PHE A 224 7.05 -6.53 12.30
C PHE A 224 6.14 -7.65 11.80
N VAL A 225 6.49 -8.23 10.66
CA VAL A 225 5.84 -9.43 10.12
C VAL A 225 6.90 -10.52 10.03
N ASN A 226 6.71 -11.63 10.74
CA ASN A 226 7.70 -12.71 10.87
C ASN A 226 9.09 -12.19 11.29
N GLY A 227 9.13 -11.25 12.23
CA GLY A 227 10.38 -10.62 12.70
C GLY A 227 11.04 -9.64 11.71
N CYS A 228 10.49 -9.46 10.52
CA CYS A 228 10.95 -8.46 9.56
C CYS A 228 10.20 -7.15 9.74
N LEU A 229 10.94 -6.04 9.93
CA LEU A 229 10.38 -4.70 10.03
C LEU A 229 9.71 -4.29 8.71
N ALA A 230 8.40 -4.07 8.73
CA ALA A 230 7.58 -3.80 7.55
C ALA A 230 7.07 -2.35 7.49
N GLY A 231 6.97 -1.66 8.61
CA GLY A 231 6.46 -0.30 8.68
C GLY A 231 6.72 0.38 10.01
N ARG A 232 6.50 1.70 10.04
CA ARG A 232 6.68 2.54 11.23
C ARG A 232 5.63 3.64 11.22
N THR A 233 5.06 3.97 12.36
CA THR A 233 4.19 5.15 12.46
C THR A 233 5.01 6.42 12.65
N THR A 234 4.40 7.57 12.41
CA THR A 234 4.99 8.83 12.86
C THR A 234 5.02 8.94 14.38
N VAL A 235 5.93 9.79 14.87
CA VAL A 235 6.05 10.10 16.29
C VAL A 235 4.94 11.06 16.68
N LYS A 236 4.11 10.65 17.64
CA LYS A 236 3.05 11.48 18.21
C LYS A 236 3.48 11.97 19.57
N LYS A 237 3.40 13.29 19.73
CA LYS A 237 3.66 13.99 20.98
C LYS A 237 2.36 14.10 21.75
N GLY A 238 2.35 13.72 23.01
CA GLY A 238 1.20 13.97 23.83
C GLY A 238 1.09 13.13 25.09
N VAL A 239 0.04 13.49 25.82
CA VAL A 239 -0.30 13.01 27.15
C VAL A 239 -1.20 11.78 27.01
N GLY A 240 -0.62 10.58 27.08
CA GLY A 240 -1.33 9.30 27.25
C GLY A 240 -2.18 8.77 26.08
N SER A 241 -2.60 9.59 25.10
CA SER A 241 -3.50 9.17 24.01
C SER A 241 -3.07 9.62 22.60
N PRO A 242 -2.00 9.04 22.02
CA PRO A 242 -1.57 9.38 20.66
C PRO A 242 -2.62 8.99 19.60
N ASP A 243 -2.78 9.83 18.58
CA ASP A 243 -3.67 9.58 17.42
C ASP A 243 -2.87 9.55 16.11
N TRP A 244 -2.75 8.37 15.52
CA TRP A 244 -1.97 8.12 14.31
C TRP A 244 -2.83 8.16 13.06
N GLN A 245 -3.88 7.34 13.01
CA GLN A 245 -4.70 7.08 11.82
C GLN A 245 -3.87 6.66 10.59
N GLU A 246 -2.82 5.87 10.82
CA GLU A 246 -1.85 5.50 9.78
C GLU A 246 -2.12 4.08 9.28
N ARG A 247 -2.28 3.95 7.96
CA ARG A 247 -2.57 2.70 7.26
C ARG A 247 -1.32 2.14 6.59
N PHE A 248 -1.14 0.83 6.70
CA PHE A 248 -0.06 0.04 6.15
C PHE A 248 -0.64 -1.13 5.36
N ILE A 249 -0.30 -1.21 4.07
CA ILE A 249 -0.66 -2.35 3.22
C ILE A 249 0.63 -3.13 2.95
N ILE A 250 0.71 -4.35 3.50
CA ILE A 250 1.87 -5.22 3.38
C ILE A 250 1.45 -6.44 2.56
N ALA A 251 1.75 -6.40 1.26
CA ALA A 251 1.36 -7.42 0.30
C ALA A 251 2.51 -8.37 -0.07
N ASP A 252 2.18 -9.42 -0.80
CA ASP A 252 3.11 -10.44 -1.33
C ASP A 252 3.95 -11.09 -0.22
N LEU A 253 3.28 -11.40 0.90
CA LEU A 253 3.93 -11.98 2.06
C LEU A 253 4.20 -13.48 1.88
N PRO A 254 5.33 -14.01 2.39
CA PRO A 254 5.48 -15.44 2.57
C PRO A 254 4.48 -15.95 3.62
N LEU A 255 4.50 -17.26 3.91
CA LEU A 255 3.76 -17.82 5.04
C LEU A 255 3.99 -16.97 6.31
N PHE A 256 2.92 -16.44 6.89
CA PHE A 256 2.97 -15.56 8.05
C PHE A 256 2.29 -16.21 9.25
N GLU A 257 2.84 -15.94 10.44
CA GLU A 257 2.28 -16.45 11.69
C GLU A 257 1.88 -15.32 12.63
N ASN A 258 2.85 -14.44 12.92
CA ASN A 258 2.71 -13.40 13.93
C ASN A 258 2.96 -12.03 13.32
N LEU A 259 2.07 -11.10 13.65
CA LEU A 259 2.25 -9.67 13.49
C LEU A 259 2.60 -9.09 14.86
N GLU A 260 3.74 -8.42 14.95
CA GLU A 260 4.17 -7.75 16.17
C GLU A 260 4.18 -6.23 15.97
N ILE A 261 3.52 -5.50 16.86
CA ILE A 261 3.56 -4.04 16.92
C ILE A 261 4.33 -3.66 18.18
N VAL A 262 5.53 -3.09 18.02
CA VAL A 262 6.37 -2.64 19.14
C VAL A 262 6.15 -1.15 19.33
N VAL A 263 5.72 -0.75 20.53
CA VAL A 263 5.53 0.66 20.90
C VAL A 263 6.82 1.18 21.52
N TRP A 264 7.38 2.20 20.88
CA TRP A 264 8.59 2.88 21.32
C TRP A 264 8.26 4.22 21.94
N ARG A 265 8.98 4.53 23.01
CA ARG A 265 9.06 5.85 23.62
C ARG A 265 10.33 6.54 23.12
N GLU A 266 10.16 7.69 22.50
CA GLU A 266 11.24 8.59 22.15
C GLU A 266 11.38 9.66 23.24
N LYS A 267 12.61 9.95 23.68
CA LYS A 267 12.91 11.04 24.61
C LYS A 267 13.95 11.93 23.96
N LYS A 268 13.75 13.26 24.04
CA LYS A 268 14.74 14.23 23.55
C LYS A 268 16.11 13.90 24.16
N MET A 269 17.11 13.67 23.30
CA MET A 269 18.51 13.36 23.63
C MET A 269 18.82 11.97 24.20
N MET A 270 17.85 11.05 24.32
CA MET A 270 18.11 9.66 24.75
C MET A 270 17.82 8.66 23.63
N LYS A 271 18.41 7.46 23.73
CA LYS A 271 18.03 6.34 22.84
C LYS A 271 16.55 5.98 23.08
N PRO A 272 15.78 5.68 22.03
CA PRO A 272 14.42 5.18 22.17
C PRO A 272 14.37 3.95 23.08
N THR A 273 13.32 3.87 23.89
CA THR A 273 13.08 2.76 24.82
C THR A 273 11.76 2.08 24.50
N ILE A 274 11.71 0.76 24.60
CA ILE A 274 10.47 -0.01 24.36
C ILE A 274 9.49 0.24 25.52
N VAL A 275 8.25 0.60 25.19
CA VAL A 275 7.14 0.66 26.15
C VAL A 275 6.55 -0.75 26.34
N GLY A 276 6.32 -1.44 25.23
CA GLY A 276 5.83 -2.82 25.18
C GLY A 276 5.53 -3.23 23.74
N SER A 277 4.99 -4.43 23.55
CA SER A 277 4.57 -4.90 22.23
C SER A 277 3.20 -5.58 22.26
N VAL A 278 2.57 -5.61 21.09
CA VAL A 278 1.35 -6.37 20.81
C VAL A 278 1.71 -7.47 19.83
N VAL A 279 1.48 -8.73 20.20
CA VAL A 279 1.72 -9.88 19.31
C VAL A 279 0.37 -10.48 18.92
N ILE A 280 0.10 -10.50 17.62
CA ILE A 280 -1.16 -10.95 17.03
C ILE A 280 -0.90 -12.21 16.21
N VAL A 281 -1.55 -13.31 16.59
CA VAL A 281 -1.53 -14.57 15.83
C VAL A 281 -2.51 -14.46 14.66
N LEU A 282 -1.97 -14.36 13.44
CA LEU A 282 -2.71 -14.06 12.22
C LEU A 282 -3.62 -15.22 11.78
N GLY A 283 -3.31 -16.45 12.20
CA GLY A 283 -4.13 -17.62 11.95
C GLY A 283 -5.55 -17.54 12.54
N ASN A 284 -5.75 -16.73 13.59
CA ASN A 284 -7.03 -16.65 14.31
C ASN A 284 -8.07 -15.72 13.64
N PHE A 285 -7.67 -14.99 12.60
CA PHE A 285 -8.53 -14.00 11.95
C PHE A 285 -9.19 -14.59 10.71
N ARG A 286 -10.48 -14.29 10.53
CA ARG A 286 -11.21 -14.61 9.31
C ARG A 286 -10.63 -13.82 8.13
N ARG A 287 -10.47 -14.50 6.99
CA ARG A 287 -9.85 -13.91 5.80
C ARG A 287 -10.81 -12.95 5.10
N GLY A 288 -10.33 -11.76 4.76
CA GLY A 288 -11.08 -10.71 4.06
C GLY A 288 -12.03 -9.88 4.93
N GLU A 289 -12.11 -10.14 6.24
CA GLU A 289 -12.90 -9.35 7.19
C GLU A 289 -12.04 -8.30 7.89
N HIS A 290 -12.63 -7.13 8.17
CA HIS A 290 -12.00 -6.12 9.02
C HIS A 290 -12.32 -6.38 10.49
N VAL A 291 -11.28 -6.48 11.31
CA VAL A 291 -11.39 -6.54 12.76
C VAL A 291 -10.83 -5.25 13.34
N GLU A 292 -11.65 -4.53 14.09
CA GLU A 292 -11.24 -3.32 14.80
C GLU A 292 -11.41 -3.54 16.30
N GLY A 293 -10.39 -3.21 17.08
CA GLY A 293 -10.44 -3.38 18.53
C GLY A 293 -9.26 -2.77 19.25
N TRP A 294 -9.36 -2.74 20.59
CA TRP A 294 -8.26 -2.40 21.48
C TRP A 294 -7.43 -3.65 21.77
N PHE A 295 -6.12 -3.53 21.57
CA PHE A 295 -5.15 -4.58 21.84
C PHE A 295 -4.26 -4.16 23.01
N PRO A 296 -4.05 -5.03 24.01
CA PRO A 296 -3.22 -4.71 25.17
C PRO A 296 -1.75 -4.65 24.76
N VAL A 297 -1.07 -3.56 25.12
CA VAL A 297 0.37 -3.41 24.99
C VAL A 297 1.02 -4.07 26.19
N LEU A 298 1.80 -5.11 25.97
CA LEU A 298 2.42 -5.90 27.04
C LEU A 298 3.89 -5.55 27.18
N SER A 299 4.35 -5.40 28.41
CA SER A 299 5.74 -5.11 28.78
C SER A 299 6.23 -6.14 29.80
N GLY A 300 7.52 -6.49 29.75
CA GLY A 300 8.13 -7.48 30.64
C GLY A 300 8.57 -8.77 29.95
N GLY A 301 9.22 -9.65 30.71
CA GLY A 301 9.82 -10.89 30.20
C GLY A 301 8.81 -12.04 30.04
N PRO A 302 9.28 -13.26 29.66
CA PRO A 302 8.41 -14.42 29.45
C PRO A 302 7.58 -14.81 30.68
N THR A 303 8.06 -14.49 31.88
CA THR A 303 7.50 -14.92 33.17
C THR A 303 6.60 -13.87 33.84
N THR A 304 6.70 -12.59 33.46
CA THR A 304 5.90 -11.49 34.04
C THR A 304 5.49 -10.52 32.95
N ARG A 305 4.22 -10.59 32.53
CA ARG A 305 3.63 -9.66 31.56
C ARG A 305 2.82 -8.60 32.30
N ILE A 306 3.29 -7.36 32.24
CA ILE A 306 2.62 -6.18 32.78
C ILE A 306 1.97 -5.45 31.61
N GLN A 307 0.71 -5.05 31.76
CA GLN A 307 0.06 -4.23 30.74
C GLN A 307 0.58 -2.80 30.83
N ALA A 308 1.15 -2.30 29.73
CA ALA A 308 1.75 -0.96 29.62
C ALA A 308 0.91 -0.02 28.72
N GLY A 309 -0.39 -0.28 28.62
CA GLY A 309 -1.36 0.50 27.85
C GLY A 309 -2.12 -0.35 26.83
N GLU A 310 -2.82 0.32 25.91
CA GLU A 310 -3.58 -0.31 24.84
C GLU A 310 -3.45 0.49 23.54
N ILE A 311 -3.54 -0.21 22.41
CA ILE A 311 -3.56 0.40 21.06
C ILE A 311 -4.77 -0.10 20.29
N ARG A 312 -5.50 0.82 19.68
CA ARG A 312 -6.64 0.54 18.81
C ARG A 312 -6.11 0.29 17.41
N LEU A 313 -6.34 -0.93 16.91
CA LEU A 313 -5.91 -1.35 15.58
C LEU A 313 -7.13 -1.75 14.76
N ARG A 314 -7.06 -1.50 13.45
CA ARG A 314 -7.96 -2.10 12.46
C ARG A 314 -7.12 -3.00 11.56
N LEU A 315 -7.44 -4.28 11.51
CA LEU A 315 -6.73 -5.29 10.74
C LEU A 315 -7.64 -5.93 9.70
N ARG A 316 -7.10 -6.25 8.54
CA ARG A 316 -7.67 -7.18 7.58
C ARG A 316 -6.57 -8.08 7.05
N ILE A 317 -6.86 -9.37 6.99
CA ILE A 317 -5.91 -10.38 6.52
C ILE A 317 -6.50 -11.04 5.28
N ASP A 318 -5.79 -10.98 4.17
CA ASP A 318 -6.17 -11.67 2.95
C ASP A 318 -5.20 -12.84 2.72
N GLU A 319 -5.75 -13.99 2.39
CA GLU A 319 -5.02 -15.19 1.99
C GLU A 319 -5.88 -15.87 0.94
N GLU A 320 -5.40 -15.98 -0.30
CA GLU A 320 -6.22 -16.42 -1.43
C GLU A 320 -5.49 -17.45 -2.29
N ILE A 321 -6.22 -18.50 -2.68
CA ILE A 321 -5.75 -19.53 -3.59
C ILE A 321 -5.95 -19.03 -5.02
N ILE A 322 -4.88 -19.02 -5.80
CA ILE A 322 -4.90 -18.52 -7.18
C ILE A 322 -4.74 -19.70 -8.13
N LEU A 323 -5.74 -19.90 -8.97
CA LEU A 323 -5.74 -20.90 -10.04
C LEU A 323 -5.08 -20.33 -11.31
N PRO A 324 -4.74 -21.18 -12.30
CA PRO A 324 -4.40 -20.69 -13.64
C PRO A 324 -5.53 -19.84 -14.22
N TYR A 325 -5.22 -18.79 -14.97
CA TYR A 325 -6.18 -17.85 -15.56
C TYR A 325 -7.34 -18.56 -16.28
N ALA A 326 -7.03 -19.63 -17.02
CA ALA A 326 -8.01 -20.43 -17.75
C ALA A 326 -9.13 -21.01 -16.86
N SER A 327 -8.89 -21.20 -15.56
CA SER A 327 -9.90 -21.70 -14.62
C SER A 327 -11.00 -20.68 -14.31
N TYR A 328 -10.77 -19.39 -14.61
CA TYR A 328 -11.72 -18.30 -14.36
C TYR A 328 -12.56 -17.94 -15.59
N SER A 329 -12.42 -18.65 -16.72
CA SER A 329 -13.05 -18.29 -18.01
C SER A 329 -14.57 -18.11 -17.90
N ALA A 330 -15.29 -19.08 -17.32
CA ALA A 330 -16.74 -19.01 -17.18
C ALA A 330 -17.19 -17.85 -16.25
N MET A 331 -16.42 -17.55 -15.21
CA MET A 331 -16.67 -16.41 -14.32
C MET A 331 -16.44 -15.08 -15.08
N LEU A 332 -15.38 -15.00 -15.88
CA LEU A 332 -15.06 -13.85 -16.71
C LEU A 332 -16.11 -13.58 -17.79
N GLU A 333 -16.65 -14.61 -18.43
CA GLU A 333 -17.74 -14.48 -19.40
C GLU A 333 -18.95 -13.79 -18.76
N THR A 334 -19.37 -14.22 -17.57
CA THR A 334 -20.46 -13.57 -16.84
C THR A 334 -20.08 -12.18 -16.35
N PHE A 335 -18.84 -11.96 -15.90
CA PHE A 335 -18.35 -10.65 -15.46
C PHE A 335 -18.37 -9.61 -16.59
N ASN A 336 -17.96 -10.02 -17.80
CA ASN A 336 -17.86 -9.17 -18.99
C ASN A 336 -19.20 -9.03 -19.74
N ALA A 337 -20.27 -9.70 -19.31
CA ALA A 337 -21.58 -9.62 -19.96
C ALA A 337 -22.24 -8.23 -19.84
N ARG A 338 -21.77 -7.41 -18.89
CA ARG A 338 -22.19 -6.03 -18.67
C ARG A 338 -21.00 -5.15 -18.31
N ASN A 339 -21.23 -3.84 -18.16
CA ASN A 339 -20.21 -2.91 -17.68
C ASN A 339 -19.65 -3.40 -16.33
N SER A 340 -18.34 -3.60 -16.26
CA SER A 340 -17.67 -4.21 -15.11
C SER A 340 -17.85 -3.43 -13.81
N LEU A 341 -18.10 -2.12 -13.90
CA LEU A 341 -18.29 -1.24 -12.76
C LEU A 341 -19.68 -1.35 -12.16
N ASP A 342 -20.68 -1.81 -12.93
CA ASP A 342 -22.02 -2.05 -12.40
C ASP A 342 -21.99 -3.11 -11.29
N TRP A 343 -21.04 -4.05 -11.32
CA TRP A 343 -20.86 -5.05 -10.26
C TRP A 343 -20.60 -4.41 -8.89
N LEU A 344 -20.02 -3.20 -8.83
CA LEU A 344 -19.80 -2.49 -7.57
C LEU A 344 -21.12 -2.18 -6.85
N SER A 345 -22.15 -1.79 -7.61
CA SER A 345 -23.48 -1.52 -7.06
C SER A 345 -24.11 -2.78 -6.49
N ASP A 346 -24.05 -3.89 -7.24
CA ASP A 346 -24.61 -5.18 -6.82
C ASP A 346 -23.88 -5.72 -5.58
N PHE A 347 -22.55 -5.64 -5.56
CA PHE A 347 -21.77 -6.09 -4.40
C PHE A 347 -22.01 -5.23 -3.16
N GLU A 348 -22.16 -3.91 -3.30
CA GLU A 348 -22.48 -3.03 -2.17
C GLU A 348 -23.91 -3.25 -1.67
N SER A 349 -24.89 -3.36 -2.56
CA SER A 349 -26.32 -3.49 -2.20
C SER A 349 -26.70 -4.88 -1.72
N LYS A 350 -26.22 -5.94 -2.39
CA LYS A 350 -26.62 -7.34 -2.11
C LYS A 350 -25.71 -8.04 -1.11
N LEU A 351 -24.42 -7.69 -1.07
CA LEU A 351 -23.42 -8.37 -0.23
C LEU A 351 -22.80 -7.47 0.84
N ASN A 352 -23.12 -6.18 0.86
CA ASN A 352 -22.48 -5.17 1.72
C ASN A 352 -20.94 -5.15 1.57
N LEU A 353 -20.44 -5.46 0.36
CA LEU A 353 -19.02 -5.55 0.03
C LEU A 353 -18.48 -4.19 -0.42
N LYS A 354 -17.82 -3.47 0.49
CA LYS A 354 -17.29 -2.11 0.21
C LYS A 354 -15.86 -2.07 -0.33
N ASN A 355 -15.13 -3.17 -0.23
CA ASN A 355 -13.67 -3.20 -0.46
C ASN A 355 -13.23 -4.01 -1.69
N VAL A 356 -14.14 -4.25 -2.64
CA VAL A 356 -13.88 -5.02 -3.87
C VAL A 356 -13.48 -4.13 -5.05
N SER A 357 -13.68 -2.81 -4.93
CA SER A 357 -13.46 -1.82 -5.99
C SER A 357 -12.07 -1.89 -6.61
N ASN A 358 -11.03 -2.00 -5.77
CA ASN A 358 -9.65 -2.11 -6.23
C ASN A 358 -9.45 -3.30 -7.18
N HIS A 359 -10.08 -4.45 -6.92
CA HIS A 359 -9.93 -5.64 -7.77
C HIS A 359 -10.67 -5.50 -9.10
N ILE A 360 -11.90 -4.97 -9.08
CA ILE A 360 -12.71 -4.73 -10.29
C ILE A 360 -12.03 -3.71 -11.20
N ILE A 361 -11.52 -2.63 -10.62
CA ILE A 361 -10.76 -1.61 -11.35
C ILE A 361 -9.50 -2.23 -11.95
N SER A 362 -8.72 -3.00 -11.18
CA SER A 362 -7.52 -3.68 -11.70
C SER A 362 -7.82 -4.64 -12.86
N ILE A 363 -8.91 -5.42 -12.79
CA ILE A 363 -9.34 -6.29 -13.90
C ILE A 363 -9.71 -5.46 -15.13
N SER A 364 -10.46 -4.37 -14.94
CA SER A 364 -10.91 -3.48 -16.02
C SER A 364 -9.77 -2.72 -16.70
N ILE A 365 -8.72 -2.34 -15.94
CA ILE A 365 -7.48 -1.77 -16.49
C ILE A 365 -6.78 -2.78 -17.39
N ALA A 366 -6.66 -4.03 -16.91
CA ALA A 366 -5.97 -5.08 -17.65
C ALA A 366 -6.68 -5.48 -18.94
N GLN A 367 -8.01 -5.41 -18.95
CA GLN A 367 -8.84 -5.63 -20.13
C GLN A 367 -8.93 -4.41 -21.05
N ASN A 368 -8.36 -3.26 -20.64
CA ASN A 368 -8.42 -1.98 -21.37
C ASN A 368 -9.86 -1.45 -21.61
N VAL A 369 -10.79 -1.74 -20.70
CA VAL A 369 -12.21 -1.31 -20.80
C VAL A 369 -12.59 -0.26 -19.75
N LEU A 370 -11.72 0.04 -18.78
CA LEU A 370 -12.06 0.90 -17.64
C LEU A 370 -12.55 2.31 -18.05
N ILE A 371 -11.84 2.96 -18.99
CA ILE A 371 -12.19 4.33 -19.42
C ILE A 371 -13.57 4.35 -20.08
N GLU A 372 -13.83 3.38 -20.96
CA GLU A 372 -15.12 3.24 -21.67
C GLU A 372 -16.25 2.98 -20.67
N ASN A 373 -16.01 2.08 -19.70
CA ASN A 373 -16.99 1.78 -18.65
C ASN A 373 -17.29 3.00 -17.76
N ILE A 374 -16.30 3.85 -17.44
CA ILE A 374 -16.53 5.11 -16.70
C ILE A 374 -17.32 6.10 -17.56
N MET A 375 -16.99 6.24 -18.85
CA MET A 375 -17.72 7.13 -19.76
C MET A 375 -19.20 6.74 -19.87
N GLU A 376 -19.49 5.44 -19.99
CA GLU A 376 -20.86 4.94 -20.02
C GLU A 376 -21.61 5.21 -18.71
N LEU A 377 -20.97 5.04 -17.55
CA LEU A 377 -21.57 5.42 -16.26
C LEU A 377 -21.86 6.92 -16.18
N ALA A 378 -20.96 7.76 -16.71
CA ALA A 378 -21.16 9.20 -16.78
C ALA A 378 -22.35 9.56 -17.68
N ASP A 379 -22.47 8.92 -18.84
CA ASP A 379 -23.58 9.11 -19.77
C ASP A 379 -24.93 8.80 -19.09
N ARG A 380 -25.02 7.64 -18.43
CA ARG A 380 -26.21 7.22 -17.67
C ARG A 380 -26.57 8.19 -16.54
N GLU A 381 -25.58 8.69 -15.78
CA GLU A 381 -25.83 9.61 -14.66
C GLU A 381 -26.33 10.98 -15.14
N VAL A 382 -25.79 11.51 -16.25
CA VAL A 382 -26.24 12.79 -16.84
C VAL A 382 -27.59 12.65 -17.55
N ASP A 383 -27.85 11.53 -18.23
CA ASP A 383 -29.13 11.31 -18.90
C ASP A 383 -30.28 11.08 -17.91
N GLY A 384 -30.00 10.43 -16.79
CA GLY A 384 -30.94 10.19 -15.69
C GLY A 384 -31.23 11.40 -14.80
N THR A 385 -30.44 12.49 -14.87
CA THR A 385 -30.69 13.70 -14.08
C THR A 385 -31.79 14.56 -14.73
N LEU A 386 -33.02 14.44 -14.23
CA LEU A 386 -34.19 15.06 -14.85
C LEU A 386 -34.42 16.56 -14.51
N SER A 387 -33.83 17.15 -13.46
CA SER A 387 -34.22 18.53 -13.08
C SER A 387 -33.23 19.41 -12.28
N SER A 388 -32.20 18.88 -11.62
CA SER A 388 -31.29 19.70 -10.78
C SER A 388 -29.83 19.59 -11.22
N HIS A 389 -29.37 20.53 -12.04
CA HIS A 389 -27.96 20.71 -12.39
C HIS A 389 -27.09 21.10 -11.18
N ASN A 390 -27.69 21.66 -10.12
CA ASN A 390 -27.02 22.10 -8.90
C ASN A 390 -26.39 20.96 -8.07
N THR A 391 -26.74 19.70 -8.38
CA THR A 391 -26.30 18.50 -7.66
C THR A 391 -25.51 17.53 -8.54
N LEU A 392 -25.24 17.88 -9.80
CA LEU A 392 -24.57 17.00 -10.76
C LEU A 392 -23.19 16.58 -10.23
N PHE A 393 -22.93 15.26 -10.20
CA PHE A 393 -21.68 14.66 -9.70
C PHE A 393 -21.32 14.99 -8.24
N ARG A 394 -22.26 15.50 -7.42
CA ARG A 394 -22.05 15.78 -5.98
C ARG A 394 -22.48 14.61 -5.07
N GLY A 395 -23.29 13.67 -5.57
CA GLY A 395 -23.72 12.48 -4.82
C GLY A 395 -22.61 11.44 -4.65
N ASN A 396 -22.78 10.49 -3.73
CA ASN A 396 -21.88 9.34 -3.59
C ASN A 396 -22.36 8.18 -4.45
N THR A 397 -22.16 8.28 -5.76
CA THR A 397 -22.55 7.27 -6.77
C THR A 397 -21.38 6.35 -7.11
N VAL A 398 -21.67 5.21 -7.76
CA VAL A 398 -20.62 4.29 -8.28
C VAL A 398 -19.67 5.03 -9.23
N LEU A 399 -20.19 5.93 -10.08
CA LEU A 399 -19.39 6.77 -10.96
C LEU A 399 -18.39 7.60 -10.16
N THR A 400 -18.86 8.35 -9.16
CA THR A 400 -18.00 9.26 -8.38
C THR A 400 -16.93 8.50 -7.59
N LYS A 401 -17.28 7.38 -6.95
CA LYS A 401 -16.32 6.49 -6.25
C LYS A 401 -15.28 5.90 -7.21
N THR A 402 -15.71 5.50 -8.41
CA THR A 402 -14.82 4.95 -9.43
C THR A 402 -13.89 6.02 -9.98
N MET A 403 -14.40 7.24 -10.21
CA MET A 403 -13.60 8.36 -10.69
C MET A 403 -12.56 8.80 -9.64
N GLU A 404 -12.89 8.81 -8.36
CA GLU A 404 -11.93 9.04 -7.25
C GLU A 404 -10.81 7.99 -7.25
N SER A 405 -11.17 6.72 -7.41
CA SER A 405 -10.21 5.63 -7.51
C SER A 405 -9.34 5.78 -8.76
N PHE A 406 -9.94 6.07 -9.91
CA PHE A 406 -9.25 6.30 -11.17
C PHE A 406 -8.25 7.46 -11.09
N MET A 407 -8.68 8.60 -10.54
CA MET A 407 -7.81 9.76 -10.28
C MET A 407 -6.66 9.41 -9.33
N SER A 408 -6.92 8.58 -8.33
CA SER A 408 -5.86 8.09 -7.44
C SER A 408 -4.86 7.17 -8.14
N TRP A 409 -5.31 6.35 -9.12
CA TRP A 409 -4.46 5.44 -9.89
C TRP A 409 -3.57 6.15 -10.92
N TYR A 410 -4.16 7.04 -11.75
CA TYR A 410 -3.43 7.72 -12.83
C TYR A 410 -2.87 9.08 -12.41
N GLY A 411 -3.53 9.77 -11.49
CA GLY A 411 -3.22 11.14 -11.10
C GLY A 411 -2.23 11.29 -9.96
N ALA A 412 -1.70 10.22 -9.36
CA ALA A 412 -0.84 10.30 -8.18
C ALA A 412 0.41 11.19 -8.41
N SER A 413 1.14 10.97 -9.50
CA SER A 413 2.32 11.80 -9.86
C SER A 413 1.93 13.24 -10.19
N PHE A 414 0.79 13.44 -10.85
CA PHE A 414 0.25 14.76 -11.15
C PHE A 414 -0.15 15.53 -9.89
N LEU A 415 -0.74 14.86 -8.90
CA LEU A 415 -1.10 15.42 -7.61
C LEU A 415 0.14 15.83 -6.81
N GLU A 416 1.16 14.96 -6.77
CA GLU A 416 2.45 15.24 -6.13
C GLU A 416 3.11 16.47 -6.75
N ALA A 417 3.14 16.58 -8.09
CA ALA A 417 3.66 17.75 -8.78
C ALA A 417 2.85 19.03 -8.53
N SER A 418 1.52 18.91 -8.40
CA SER A 418 0.61 20.05 -8.24
C SER A 418 0.66 20.67 -6.84
N ILE A 419 0.51 19.87 -5.78
CA ILE A 419 0.34 20.36 -4.41
C ILE A 419 1.36 19.81 -3.41
N GLY A 420 2.11 18.76 -3.77
CA GLY A 420 3.07 18.09 -2.88
C GLY A 420 4.09 19.05 -2.23
N PRO A 421 4.81 19.89 -2.99
CA PRO A 421 5.76 20.86 -2.43
C PRO A 421 5.12 21.83 -1.43
N ALA A 422 3.95 22.40 -1.76
CA ALA A 422 3.25 23.35 -0.91
C ALA A 422 2.76 22.70 0.39
N VAL A 423 2.20 21.48 0.31
CA VAL A 423 1.78 20.67 1.46
C VAL A 423 2.98 20.36 2.37
N ARG A 424 4.10 19.90 1.79
CA ARG A 424 5.30 19.58 2.57
C ARG A 424 5.88 20.81 3.25
N ARG A 425 5.85 21.98 2.61
CA ARG A 425 6.33 23.24 3.20
C ARG A 425 5.44 23.73 4.34
N ILE A 426 4.11 23.81 4.13
CA ILE A 426 3.19 24.30 5.17
C ILE A 426 3.19 23.39 6.42
N CYS A 427 3.31 22.08 6.22
CA CYS A 427 3.40 21.11 7.31
C CYS A 427 4.77 21.12 8.00
N GLY A 428 5.86 21.22 7.24
CA GLY A 428 7.22 21.27 7.78
C GLY A 428 7.50 22.54 8.60
N GLU A 429 7.01 23.69 8.14
CA GLU A 429 7.10 24.97 8.83
C GLU A 429 6.07 25.13 9.97
N LYS A 430 5.14 24.18 10.10
CA LYS A 430 4.06 24.17 11.11
C LYS A 430 3.24 25.45 11.13
N ILE A 431 2.86 25.95 9.95
CA ILE A 431 2.14 27.22 9.83
C ILE A 431 0.75 27.11 10.47
N THR A 432 0.43 28.06 11.34
CA THR A 432 -0.88 28.17 12.01
C THR A 432 -1.59 29.43 11.58
N ILE A 433 -2.73 29.28 10.91
CA ILE A 433 -3.57 30.37 10.40
C ILE A 433 -4.87 30.40 11.20
N GLU A 434 -5.23 31.57 11.75
CA GLU A 434 -6.51 31.79 12.41
C GLU A 434 -7.11 33.11 11.92
N VAL A 435 -8.28 33.02 11.28
CA VAL A 435 -8.98 34.16 10.67
C VAL A 435 -10.28 34.51 11.40
N ASP A 436 -10.66 33.72 12.41
CA ASP A 436 -11.85 33.97 13.23
C ASP A 436 -11.53 34.93 14.39
N PRO A 437 -12.12 36.15 14.43
CA PRO A 437 -11.87 37.12 15.49
C PRO A 437 -12.29 36.65 16.88
N ALA A 438 -13.25 35.71 16.97
CA ALA A 438 -13.72 35.17 18.26
C ALA A 438 -12.77 34.12 18.84
N ARG A 439 -11.93 33.49 18.00
CA ARG A 439 -11.01 32.40 18.40
C ARG A 439 -9.56 32.85 18.48
N GLY A 440 -9.18 33.81 17.65
CA GLY A 440 -7.91 34.49 17.77
C GLY A 440 -8.03 35.53 18.86
N GLY A 441 -7.49 35.31 20.06
CA GLY A 441 -7.32 36.34 21.09
C GLY A 441 -6.42 37.52 20.68
N LYS A 442 -6.22 37.72 19.36
CA LYS A 442 -5.50 38.80 18.71
C LYS A 442 -6.54 39.82 18.23
N GLY A 443 -6.34 41.11 18.52
CA GLY A 443 -7.22 42.16 17.99
C GLY A 443 -7.22 42.23 16.46
N MET A 444 -8.09 43.07 15.87
CA MET A 444 -8.35 43.15 14.42
C MET A 444 -7.09 43.14 13.53
N ARG A 445 -6.03 43.87 13.91
CA ARG A 445 -4.73 43.89 13.18
C ARG A 445 -4.03 42.53 13.10
N GLY A 446 -4.23 41.66 14.08
CA GLY A 446 -3.71 40.29 14.07
C GLY A 446 -4.50 39.37 13.15
N VAL A 447 -5.80 39.61 12.99
CA VAL A 447 -6.65 38.92 12.01
C VAL A 447 -6.24 39.31 10.60
N GLU A 448 -6.05 40.60 10.31
CA GLU A 448 -5.59 41.09 9.00
C GLU A 448 -4.26 40.43 8.58
N LYS A 449 -3.25 40.43 9.46
CA LYS A 449 -1.98 39.72 9.20
C LYS A 449 -2.17 38.22 8.95
N SER A 450 -3.13 37.60 9.63
CA SER A 450 -3.41 36.17 9.45
C SER A 450 -4.10 35.90 8.11
N VAL A 451 -4.91 36.85 7.61
CA VAL A 451 -5.48 36.83 6.27
C VAL A 451 -4.38 36.99 5.22
N ASP A 452 -3.41 37.89 5.41
CA ASP A 452 -2.29 38.05 4.47
C ASP A 452 -1.49 36.74 4.32
N VAL A 453 -1.24 36.05 5.45
CA VAL A 453 -0.61 34.72 5.44
C VAL A 453 -1.48 33.69 4.71
N LEU A 454 -2.81 33.71 4.92
CA LEU A 454 -3.73 32.83 4.17
C LEU A 454 -3.65 33.07 2.67
N VAL A 455 -3.67 34.34 2.23
CA VAL A 455 -3.58 34.72 0.82
C VAL A 455 -2.26 34.26 0.21
N TYR A 456 -1.15 34.46 0.91
CA TYR A 456 0.17 33.96 0.48
C TYR A 456 0.15 32.44 0.23
N TRP A 457 -0.36 31.65 1.18
CA TRP A 457 -0.43 30.20 0.99
C TRP A 457 -1.42 29.79 -0.11
N CYS A 458 -2.55 30.50 -0.28
CA CYS A 458 -3.45 30.24 -1.40
C CYS A 458 -2.77 30.50 -2.75
N GLN A 459 -1.97 31.55 -2.87
CA GLN A 459 -1.18 31.85 -4.07
C GLN A 459 -0.14 30.76 -4.36
N GLU A 460 0.56 30.28 -3.33
CA GLU A 460 1.57 29.23 -3.46
C GLU A 460 0.96 27.88 -3.91
N PHE A 461 -0.15 27.48 -3.30
CA PHE A 461 -0.89 26.29 -3.75
C PHE A 461 -1.41 26.47 -5.17
N TRP A 462 -2.00 27.64 -5.49
CA TRP A 462 -2.53 27.91 -6.81
C TRP A 462 -1.46 27.93 -7.90
N ALA A 463 -0.29 28.54 -7.62
CA ALA A 463 0.84 28.57 -8.56
C ALA A 463 1.31 27.15 -8.90
N GLY A 464 1.51 26.29 -7.89
CA GLY A 464 1.87 24.88 -8.11
C GLY A 464 0.83 24.11 -8.93
N ILE A 465 -0.45 24.27 -8.60
CA ILE A 465 -1.56 23.65 -9.35
C ILE A 465 -1.55 24.13 -10.80
N TYR A 466 -1.44 25.45 -11.02
CA TYR A 466 -1.47 26.03 -12.34
C TYR A 466 -0.27 25.57 -13.19
N ASP A 467 0.94 25.59 -12.65
CA ASP A 467 2.16 25.19 -13.36
C ASP A 467 2.16 23.70 -13.73
N ALA A 468 1.59 22.85 -12.89
CA ALA A 468 1.49 21.41 -13.14
C ALA A 468 0.42 21.03 -14.18
N ARG A 469 -0.44 21.94 -14.66
CA ARG A 469 -1.60 21.63 -15.54
C ARG A 469 -1.28 20.78 -16.77
N ARG A 470 -0.11 20.98 -17.38
CA ARG A 470 0.36 20.20 -18.55
C ARG A 470 0.88 18.80 -18.22
N GLN A 471 1.04 18.49 -16.93
CA GLN A 471 1.41 17.15 -16.45
C GLN A 471 0.17 16.29 -16.16
N CYS A 472 -1.05 16.81 -16.38
CA CYS A 472 -2.27 16.03 -16.24
C CYS A 472 -2.24 14.82 -17.21
N PRO A 473 -2.35 13.57 -16.70
CA PRO A 473 -2.32 12.34 -17.49
C PRO A 473 -3.34 12.34 -18.63
N HIS A 474 -2.96 11.77 -19.76
CA HIS A 474 -3.81 11.71 -20.95
C HIS A 474 -5.14 10.99 -20.65
N GLU A 475 -5.11 9.92 -19.85
CA GLU A 475 -6.28 9.16 -19.45
C GLU A 475 -7.30 10.02 -18.68
N LEU A 476 -6.81 10.91 -17.80
CA LEU A 476 -7.66 11.88 -17.09
C LEU A 476 -8.20 12.95 -18.03
N ARG A 477 -7.38 13.48 -18.94
CA ARG A 477 -7.82 14.47 -19.93
C ARG A 477 -8.96 13.95 -20.80
N ARG A 478 -8.91 12.69 -21.24
CA ARG A 478 -9.98 12.06 -22.03
C ARG A 478 -11.30 11.99 -21.26
N LEU A 479 -11.27 11.59 -19.98
CA LEU A 479 -12.48 11.52 -19.16
C LEU A 479 -13.04 12.91 -18.84
N PHE A 480 -12.19 13.87 -18.49
CA PHE A 480 -12.61 15.24 -18.24
C PHE A 480 -13.18 15.89 -19.51
N GLU A 481 -12.61 15.63 -20.68
CA GLU A 481 -13.18 16.06 -21.95
C GLU A 481 -14.58 15.48 -22.20
N HIS A 482 -14.74 14.17 -21.97
CA HIS A 482 -16.02 13.48 -22.14
C HIS A 482 -17.09 14.08 -21.22
N ILE A 483 -16.79 14.24 -19.93
CA ILE A 483 -17.68 14.86 -18.94
C ILE A 483 -18.06 16.29 -19.37
N ARG A 484 -17.08 17.09 -19.79
CA ARG A 484 -17.31 18.47 -20.26
C ARG A 484 -18.29 18.49 -21.44
N ARG A 485 -18.02 17.72 -22.49
CA ARG A 485 -18.86 17.65 -23.70
C ARG A 485 -20.26 17.10 -23.43
N LEU A 486 -20.36 16.12 -22.54
CA LEU A 486 -21.63 15.53 -22.11
C LEU A 486 -22.54 16.58 -21.48
N VAL A 487 -21.99 17.39 -20.56
CA VAL A 487 -22.70 18.49 -19.90
C VAL A 487 -23.03 19.62 -20.89
N GLU A 488 -22.10 19.98 -21.79
CA GLU A 488 -22.33 20.96 -22.87
C GLU A 488 -23.52 20.58 -23.75
N LYS A 489 -23.56 19.31 -24.18
CA LYS A 489 -24.61 18.77 -25.05
C LYS A 489 -25.96 18.72 -24.35
N ARG A 490 -26.00 18.23 -23.11
CA ARG A 490 -27.25 17.99 -22.36
C ARG A 490 -27.92 19.29 -21.95
N TYR A 491 -27.17 20.24 -21.40
CA TYR A 491 -27.72 21.44 -20.78
C TYR A 491 -27.78 22.65 -21.72
N ARG A 492 -27.57 22.44 -23.04
CA ARG A 492 -27.70 23.45 -24.11
C ARG A 492 -27.18 24.81 -23.66
N VAL A 493 -25.88 24.88 -23.38
CA VAL A 493 -25.16 25.95 -22.67
C VAL A 493 -25.22 27.34 -23.35
N ALA A 494 -26.13 27.56 -24.29
CA ALA A 494 -26.46 28.86 -24.89
C ALA A 494 -27.18 29.83 -23.93
N ASP A 495 -27.75 29.35 -22.82
CA ASP A 495 -28.30 30.20 -21.76
C ASP A 495 -27.17 30.71 -20.82
N ASP A 496 -27.10 32.03 -20.60
CA ASP A 496 -26.09 32.69 -19.74
C ASP A 496 -26.00 32.09 -18.32
N LYS A 497 -27.09 31.50 -17.82
CA LYS A 497 -27.16 30.87 -16.48
C LYS A 497 -26.38 29.55 -16.39
N ASN A 498 -26.18 28.86 -17.51
CA ASN A 498 -25.59 27.52 -17.56
C ASN A 498 -24.18 27.51 -18.16
N ARG A 499 -23.65 28.67 -18.55
CA ARG A 499 -22.36 28.83 -19.24
C ARG A 499 -21.19 28.15 -18.52
N ASP A 500 -21.21 28.19 -17.19
CA ASP A 500 -20.11 27.70 -16.37
C ASP A 500 -20.26 26.22 -15.99
N LEU A 501 -21.41 25.58 -16.27
CA LEU A 501 -21.70 24.19 -15.87
C LEU A 501 -20.67 23.16 -16.38
N PRO A 502 -20.22 23.20 -17.66
CA PRO A 502 -19.22 22.25 -18.14
C PRO A 502 -17.87 22.35 -17.41
N TRP A 503 -17.47 23.57 -17.05
CA TRP A 503 -16.25 23.82 -16.30
C TRP A 503 -16.41 23.37 -14.84
N GLN A 504 -17.57 23.66 -14.24
CA GLN A 504 -17.90 23.22 -12.89
C GLN A 504 -17.97 21.69 -12.76
N SER A 505 -18.44 20.97 -13.78
CA SER A 505 -18.48 19.49 -13.74
C SER A 505 -17.09 18.88 -13.73
N VAL A 506 -16.14 19.41 -14.52
CA VAL A 506 -14.73 18.95 -14.47
C VAL A 506 -14.09 19.33 -13.14
N SER A 507 -14.36 20.56 -12.67
CA SER A 507 -13.87 21.06 -11.39
C SER A 507 -14.33 20.22 -10.19
N ALA A 508 -15.57 19.71 -10.23
CA ALA A 508 -16.11 18.82 -9.19
C ALA A 508 -15.29 17.53 -9.02
N PHE A 509 -14.67 17.01 -10.10
CA PHE A 509 -13.78 15.87 -10.00
C PHE A 509 -12.36 16.31 -9.63
N CYS A 510 -11.77 17.22 -10.41
CA CYS A 510 -10.36 17.61 -10.27
C CYS A 510 -10.05 18.28 -8.92
N PHE A 511 -10.94 19.16 -8.43
CA PHE A 511 -10.75 19.86 -7.16
C PHE A 511 -11.49 19.17 -6.02
N LEU A 512 -12.82 19.15 -6.07
CA LEU A 512 -13.65 18.72 -4.93
C LEU A 512 -13.41 17.27 -4.51
N ARG A 513 -13.11 16.37 -5.47
CA ARG A 513 -12.92 14.93 -5.21
C ARG A 513 -11.48 14.46 -5.29
N PHE A 514 -10.53 15.33 -5.64
CA PHE A 514 -9.13 14.92 -5.80
C PHE A 514 -8.16 15.86 -5.08
N MET A 515 -7.94 17.08 -5.59
CA MET A 515 -6.95 17.99 -4.99
C MET A 515 -7.35 18.48 -3.59
N VAL A 516 -8.61 18.87 -3.38
CA VAL A 516 -9.07 19.41 -2.08
C VAL A 516 -9.03 18.34 -0.98
N PRO A 517 -9.53 17.11 -1.19
CA PRO A 517 -9.32 16.02 -0.23
C PRO A 517 -7.85 15.76 0.10
N ALA A 518 -6.95 15.89 -0.89
CA ALA A 518 -5.52 15.74 -0.70
C ALA A 518 -4.87 16.88 0.08
N ILE A 519 -5.39 18.11 -0.02
CA ILE A 519 -4.96 19.23 0.84
C ILE A 519 -5.45 19.01 2.28
N LEU A 520 -6.69 18.53 2.47
CA LEU A 520 -7.28 18.29 3.79
C LEU A 520 -6.61 17.13 4.54
N HIS A 521 -6.34 16.03 3.83
CA HIS A 521 -5.80 14.80 4.40
C HIS A 521 -4.57 14.31 3.63
N PRO A 522 -3.45 15.07 3.67
CA PRO A 522 -2.28 14.81 2.80
C PRO A 522 -1.65 13.43 3.04
N HIS A 523 -1.77 12.88 4.24
CA HIS A 523 -1.27 11.54 4.59
C HIS A 523 -1.99 10.41 3.87
N LEU A 524 -3.28 10.55 3.55
CA LEU A 524 -4.04 9.54 2.80
C LEU A 524 -3.63 9.47 1.33
N PHE A 525 -3.11 10.57 0.79
CA PHE A 525 -2.58 10.68 -0.58
C PHE A 525 -1.06 10.51 -0.63
N GLY A 526 -0.41 10.28 0.53
CA GLY A 526 1.03 10.09 0.61
C GLY A 526 1.87 11.37 0.44
N LEU A 527 1.26 12.55 0.54
CA LEU A 527 1.95 13.85 0.41
C LEU A 527 2.69 14.27 1.69
N TRP A 528 2.32 13.68 2.83
CA TRP A 528 2.91 13.99 4.14
C TRP A 528 3.01 12.73 5.02
N PRO A 529 4.11 12.53 5.78
CA PRO A 529 4.23 11.41 6.71
C PRO A 529 3.26 11.62 7.88
N GLY A 530 2.22 10.79 7.94
CA GLY A 530 1.24 10.72 9.04
C GLY A 530 0.31 11.92 9.16
N LEU A 531 -0.65 11.87 10.08
CA LEU A 531 -1.61 12.97 10.26
C LEU A 531 -0.90 14.25 10.79
N PRO A 532 -1.03 15.43 10.11
CA PRO A 532 -0.45 16.70 10.58
C PRO A 532 -1.00 17.12 11.96
N GLU A 533 -0.32 18.05 12.64
CA GLU A 533 -0.82 18.60 13.91
C GLU A 533 -2.16 19.34 13.71
N ALA A 534 -3.06 19.28 14.69
CA ALA A 534 -4.42 19.85 14.58
C ALA A 534 -4.44 21.33 14.16
N LYS A 535 -3.44 22.13 14.59
CA LYS A 535 -3.32 23.54 14.20
C LYS A 535 -2.96 23.70 12.71
N VAL A 536 -2.12 22.82 12.17
CA VAL A 536 -1.74 22.82 10.75
C VAL A 536 -2.89 22.29 9.89
N GLN A 537 -3.61 21.25 10.34
CA GLN A 537 -4.82 20.75 9.68
C GLN A 537 -5.86 21.87 9.51
N ARG A 538 -6.01 22.74 10.52
CA ARG A 538 -6.87 23.92 10.44
C ARG A 538 -6.40 24.91 9.36
N SER A 539 -5.10 25.19 9.28
CA SER A 539 -4.53 26.02 8.20
C SER A 539 -4.81 25.43 6.82
N LEU A 540 -4.56 24.13 6.63
CA LEU A 540 -4.87 23.39 5.39
C LEU A 540 -6.35 23.47 5.05
N THR A 541 -7.24 23.40 6.05
CA THR A 541 -8.69 23.54 5.85
C THR A 541 -9.06 24.93 5.34
N LEU A 542 -8.42 26.00 5.84
CA LEU A 542 -8.67 27.36 5.35
C LEU A 542 -8.20 27.53 3.90
N VAL A 543 -7.00 27.03 3.56
CA VAL A 543 -6.48 27.04 2.19
C VAL A 543 -7.40 26.25 1.26
N ALA A 544 -7.76 25.02 1.64
CA ALA A 544 -8.67 24.16 0.89
C ALA A 544 -10.02 24.83 0.59
N LYS A 545 -10.58 25.55 1.57
CA LYS A 545 -11.83 26.32 1.37
C LYS A 545 -11.69 27.42 0.33
N VAL A 546 -10.60 28.19 0.35
CA VAL A 546 -10.38 29.26 -0.61
C VAL A 546 -10.16 28.69 -2.02
N ILE A 547 -9.34 27.64 -2.15
CA ILE A 547 -9.11 26.96 -3.43
C ILE A 547 -10.41 26.32 -3.96
N GLN A 548 -11.23 25.72 -3.10
CA GLN A 548 -12.53 25.18 -3.50
C GLN A 548 -13.49 26.28 -3.98
N ASN A 549 -13.48 27.47 -3.35
CA ASN A 549 -14.29 28.60 -3.80
C ASN A 549 -13.85 29.09 -5.19
N LEU A 550 -12.54 29.16 -5.43
CA LEU A 550 -11.98 29.45 -6.76
C LEU A 550 -12.45 28.41 -7.79
N ALA A 551 -12.37 27.12 -7.43
CA ALA A 551 -12.76 26.00 -8.29
C ALA A 551 -14.27 25.96 -8.59
N ASN A 552 -15.10 26.48 -7.69
CA ASN A 552 -16.54 26.64 -7.93
C ASN A 552 -16.87 27.80 -8.89
N LEU A 553 -15.85 28.53 -9.37
CA LEU A 553 -15.99 29.74 -10.19
C LEU A 553 -16.84 30.82 -9.50
N ASN A 554 -16.81 30.86 -8.17
CA ASN A 554 -17.58 31.79 -7.37
C ASN A 554 -16.64 32.73 -6.60
N ALA A 555 -16.57 33.99 -7.02
CA ALA A 555 -15.77 35.03 -6.36
C ALA A 555 -16.48 35.72 -5.17
N THR A 556 -17.66 35.24 -4.76
CA THR A 556 -18.39 35.83 -3.63
C THR A 556 -17.80 35.37 -2.29
N VAL A 557 -17.06 36.27 -1.65
CA VAL A 557 -16.65 36.15 -0.24
C VAL A 557 -17.67 36.89 0.63
N GLN A 558 -17.82 36.48 1.90
CA GLN A 558 -18.61 37.26 2.86
C GLN A 558 -18.17 38.73 2.86
N LYS A 559 -19.13 39.66 3.05
CA LYS A 559 -18.94 41.13 2.92
C LYS A 559 -18.09 41.75 4.05
N GLU A 560 -17.21 40.97 4.68
CA GLU A 560 -16.40 41.41 5.80
C GLU A 560 -15.10 42.07 5.31
N ALA A 561 -14.79 43.25 5.86
CA ALA A 561 -13.69 44.09 5.38
C ALA A 561 -12.31 43.43 5.47
N PHE A 562 -12.08 42.58 6.48
CA PHE A 562 -10.80 41.90 6.70
C PHE A 562 -10.55 40.75 5.70
N MET A 563 -11.58 40.25 5.00
CA MET A 563 -11.46 39.20 3.98
C MET A 563 -11.20 39.74 2.56
N ARG A 564 -10.94 41.06 2.43
CA ARG A 564 -10.70 41.72 1.13
C ARG A 564 -9.57 41.07 0.34
N GLY A 565 -8.45 40.74 0.97
CA GLY A 565 -7.30 40.11 0.28
C GLY A 565 -7.65 38.76 -0.36
N VAL A 566 -8.53 37.97 0.28
CA VAL A 566 -9.01 36.70 -0.29
C VAL A 566 -9.91 36.96 -1.50
N LYS A 567 -10.79 37.97 -1.42
CA LYS A 567 -11.65 38.36 -2.55
C LYS A 567 -10.84 38.82 -3.76
N ASP A 568 -9.80 39.62 -3.53
CA ASP A 568 -8.94 40.14 -4.59
C ASP A 568 -8.16 38.99 -5.26
N PHE A 569 -7.64 38.04 -4.47
CA PHE A 569 -7.05 36.80 -4.98
C PHE A 569 -8.03 36.00 -5.85
N LEU A 570 -9.23 35.70 -5.35
CA LEU A 570 -10.23 34.93 -6.10
C LEU A 570 -10.61 35.60 -7.43
N THR A 571 -10.78 36.92 -7.41
CA THR A 571 -11.16 37.68 -8.61
C THR A 571 -10.01 37.69 -9.63
N GLY A 572 -8.77 37.86 -9.18
CA GLY A 572 -7.58 37.85 -10.05
C GLY A 572 -7.23 36.48 -10.64
N SER A 573 -7.55 35.39 -9.93
CA SER A 573 -7.23 34.02 -10.36
C SER A 573 -8.33 33.34 -11.18
N LEU A 574 -9.53 33.91 -11.27
CA LEU A 574 -10.69 33.26 -11.91
C LEU A 574 -10.44 32.91 -13.38
N GLN A 575 -9.82 33.82 -14.15
CA GLN A 575 -9.54 33.56 -15.57
C GLN A 575 -8.51 32.44 -15.75
N ALA A 576 -7.49 32.39 -14.90
CA ALA A 576 -6.49 31.33 -14.90
C ALA A 576 -7.09 29.97 -14.48
N MET A 577 -8.11 29.97 -13.61
CA MET A 577 -8.86 28.76 -13.25
C MET A 577 -9.62 28.20 -14.46
N VAL A 578 -10.27 29.06 -15.25
CA VAL A 578 -10.95 28.61 -16.48
C VAL A 578 -9.93 28.04 -17.49
N ASP A 579 -8.81 28.75 -17.72
CA ASP A 579 -7.71 28.25 -18.57
C ASP A 579 -7.19 26.89 -18.09
N TYR A 580 -6.98 26.75 -16.78
CA TYR A 580 -6.56 25.49 -16.17
C TYR A 580 -7.53 24.35 -16.51
N ILE A 581 -8.84 24.56 -16.30
CA ILE A 581 -9.86 23.54 -16.56
C ILE A 581 -9.88 23.18 -18.05
N VAL A 582 -9.75 24.17 -18.95
CA VAL A 582 -9.66 23.94 -20.40
C VAL A 582 -8.48 23.02 -20.73
N VAL A 583 -7.29 23.30 -20.21
CA VAL A 583 -6.08 22.51 -20.48
C VAL A 583 -6.22 21.08 -19.97
N VAL A 584 -6.69 20.88 -18.72
CA VAL A 584 -6.82 19.52 -18.17
C VAL A 584 -8.00 18.73 -18.76
N SER A 585 -8.93 19.37 -19.47
CA SER A 585 -10.05 18.72 -20.17
C SER A 585 -9.91 18.71 -21.69
N THR A 586 -8.69 18.91 -22.21
CA THR A 586 -8.42 18.87 -23.65
C THR A 586 -7.21 17.98 -23.93
N PRO A 587 -7.39 16.80 -24.57
CA PRO A 587 -6.28 15.94 -24.96
C PRO A 587 -5.37 16.63 -25.99
N GLU A 588 -4.05 16.50 -25.84
CA GLU A 588 -3.10 17.02 -26.84
C GLU A 588 -2.94 16.00 -27.99
N PRO A 589 -3.07 16.42 -29.27
CA PRO A 589 -2.93 15.51 -30.40
C PRO A 589 -1.47 15.06 -30.54
N GLY A 590 -1.19 13.80 -30.17
CA GLY A 590 0.12 13.16 -30.35
C GLY A 590 0.66 12.38 -29.14
N ASP A 591 0.03 12.49 -27.96
CA ASP A 591 0.57 11.95 -26.72
C ASP A 591 0.03 10.54 -26.39
N ASN A 592 0.23 9.60 -27.32
CA ASN A 592 -0.07 8.17 -27.09
C ASN A 592 1.07 7.45 -26.33
N ARG A 593 2.06 8.19 -25.82
CA ARG A 593 3.19 7.66 -25.06
C ARG A 593 2.95 7.98 -23.60
N SER A 594 2.62 6.96 -22.81
CA SER A 594 2.62 7.05 -21.35
C SER A 594 3.89 7.78 -20.89
N THR A 595 3.69 8.91 -20.23
CA THR A 595 4.74 9.79 -19.69
C THR A 595 5.52 9.03 -18.62
N SER A 596 6.65 8.44 -19.02
CA SER A 596 7.67 7.96 -18.09
C SER A 596 9.03 8.42 -18.60
N TYR A 597 9.54 9.48 -17.97
CA TYR A 597 10.91 9.95 -18.11
C TYR A 597 11.69 9.43 -16.89
N ALA A 598 12.52 8.40 -17.07
CA ALA A 598 13.66 8.11 -16.18
C ALA A 598 14.45 6.84 -16.56
N LEU A 599 13.83 5.84 -17.22
CA LEU A 599 14.59 4.79 -17.90
C LEU A 599 14.93 5.24 -19.32
N ASP A 600 16.19 5.04 -19.74
CA ASP A 600 16.54 5.08 -21.16
C ASP A 600 15.53 4.19 -21.90
N GLY A 601 14.75 4.75 -22.83
CA GLY A 601 13.64 4.04 -23.47
C GLY A 601 14.10 2.74 -24.13
N HIS A 602 15.38 2.67 -24.49
CA HIS A 602 16.04 1.48 -24.99
C HIS A 602 16.21 0.38 -23.93
N GLU A 603 16.61 0.71 -22.70
CA GLU A 603 16.75 -0.27 -21.61
C GLU A 603 15.38 -0.82 -21.18
N ARG A 604 14.37 0.04 -21.09
CA ARG A 604 12.98 -0.39 -20.86
C ARG A 604 12.53 -1.38 -21.94
N LEU A 605 12.80 -1.08 -23.21
CA LEU A 605 12.44 -1.96 -24.32
C LEU A 605 13.19 -3.31 -24.27
N ARG A 606 14.48 -3.30 -23.91
CA ARG A 606 15.27 -4.52 -23.69
C ARG A 606 14.66 -5.40 -22.60
N ILE A 607 14.30 -4.81 -21.46
CA ILE A 607 13.64 -5.51 -20.35
C ILE A 607 12.31 -6.10 -20.80
N MET A 608 11.46 -5.33 -21.50
CA MET A 608 10.18 -5.82 -22.01
C MET A 608 10.35 -7.00 -22.98
N ASN A 609 11.35 -6.96 -23.86
CA ASN A 609 11.66 -8.06 -24.78
C ASN A 609 12.15 -9.31 -24.02
N ALA A 610 12.99 -9.14 -23.00
CA ALA A 610 13.46 -10.24 -22.17
C ALA A 610 12.32 -10.92 -21.40
N LEU A 611 11.41 -10.12 -20.81
CA LEU A 611 10.21 -10.60 -20.14
C LEU A 611 9.31 -11.40 -21.08
N ARG A 612 9.08 -10.91 -22.30
CA ARG A 612 8.26 -11.60 -23.31
C ARG A 612 8.87 -12.95 -23.71
N GLN A 613 10.18 -13.00 -23.91
CA GLN A 613 10.88 -14.24 -24.28
C GLN A 613 10.87 -15.26 -23.15
N ARG A 614 11.16 -14.85 -21.91
CA ARG A 614 11.08 -15.75 -20.75
C ARG A 614 9.67 -16.24 -20.50
N GLY A 615 8.67 -15.37 -20.62
CA GLY A 615 7.27 -15.71 -20.46
C GLY A 615 6.81 -16.83 -21.41
N ALA A 616 7.44 -16.99 -22.58
CA ALA A 616 7.13 -18.07 -23.51
C ALA A 616 7.75 -19.43 -23.12
N ALA A 617 8.79 -19.44 -22.28
CA ALA A 617 9.53 -20.64 -21.91
C ALA A 617 9.13 -21.22 -20.54
N VAL A 618 8.46 -20.43 -19.68
CA VAL A 618 8.08 -20.85 -18.33
C VAL A 618 6.64 -21.40 -18.28
N PRO A 619 6.32 -22.32 -17.34
CA PRO A 619 4.97 -22.85 -17.20
C PRO A 619 3.91 -21.79 -16.86
N VAL A 620 2.63 -22.14 -17.07
CA VAL A 620 1.49 -21.20 -16.98
C VAL A 620 1.47 -20.41 -15.67
N LEU A 621 1.51 -21.09 -14.52
CA LEU A 621 1.46 -20.41 -13.21
C LEU A 621 2.69 -19.54 -12.94
N TYR A 622 3.84 -19.87 -13.53
CA TYR A 622 5.05 -19.07 -13.38
C TYR A 622 4.96 -17.79 -14.20
N ARG A 623 4.50 -17.91 -15.45
CA ARG A 623 4.24 -16.77 -16.32
C ARG A 623 3.22 -15.82 -15.70
N GLU A 624 2.13 -16.36 -15.18
CA GLU A 624 1.04 -15.58 -14.58
C GLU A 624 1.39 -14.96 -13.23
N ALA A 625 2.44 -15.42 -12.55
CA ALA A 625 2.94 -14.80 -11.34
C ALA A 625 3.79 -13.55 -11.60
N ILE A 626 4.19 -13.29 -12.85
CA ILE A 626 4.94 -12.10 -13.24
C ILE A 626 3.94 -10.95 -13.45
N PRO A 627 4.02 -9.87 -12.66
CA PRO A 627 3.01 -8.80 -12.70
C PRO A 627 3.11 -7.94 -13.97
N LEU A 628 1.96 -7.56 -14.52
CA LEU A 628 1.84 -6.77 -15.75
C LEU A 628 2.16 -5.28 -15.51
N LEU A 629 3.05 -4.73 -16.33
CA LEU A 629 3.39 -3.30 -16.34
C LEU A 629 2.30 -2.48 -17.09
N PRO A 630 2.15 -1.17 -16.78
CA PRO A 630 2.90 -0.34 -15.83
C PRO A 630 2.30 -0.33 -14.41
N HIS A 631 1.34 -1.20 -14.12
CA HIS A 631 0.53 -1.13 -12.90
C HIS A 631 0.79 -2.28 -11.90
N LEU A 632 1.73 -3.17 -12.22
CA LEU A 632 2.04 -4.40 -11.46
C LEU A 632 0.81 -5.30 -11.22
N LEU A 633 0.00 -5.51 -12.26
CA LEU A 633 -1.25 -6.26 -12.14
C LEU A 633 -1.02 -7.77 -12.20
N ASP A 634 -1.60 -8.51 -11.25
CA ASP A 634 -1.70 -9.98 -11.26
C ASP A 634 -3.18 -10.33 -11.42
N ILE A 635 -3.59 -10.65 -12.65
CA ILE A 635 -5.02 -10.78 -12.99
C ILE A 635 -5.65 -12.01 -12.31
N PRO A 636 -5.03 -13.20 -12.35
CA PRO A 636 -5.55 -14.34 -11.60
C PRO A 636 -5.70 -14.06 -10.10
N LYS A 637 -4.79 -13.30 -9.48
CA LYS A 637 -4.94 -12.85 -8.08
C LYS A 637 -6.20 -12.02 -7.86
N HIS A 638 -6.46 -11.04 -8.73
CA HIS A 638 -7.65 -10.20 -8.61
C HIS A 638 -8.94 -11.01 -8.80
N LEU A 639 -8.96 -11.96 -9.73
CA LEU A 639 -10.09 -12.85 -9.96
C LEU A 639 -10.32 -13.79 -8.78
N ALA A 640 -9.25 -14.36 -8.21
CA ALA A 640 -9.32 -15.15 -6.98
C ALA A 640 -9.91 -14.36 -5.81
N ALA A 641 -9.45 -13.12 -5.61
CA ALA A 641 -9.93 -12.27 -4.53
C ALA A 641 -11.42 -11.89 -4.68
N VAL A 642 -11.87 -11.55 -5.89
CA VAL A 642 -13.29 -11.30 -6.17
C VAL A 642 -14.12 -12.56 -5.91
N THR A 643 -13.67 -13.71 -6.45
CA THR A 643 -14.33 -15.01 -6.29
C THR A 643 -14.53 -15.34 -4.81
N SER A 644 -13.45 -15.31 -4.01
CA SER A 644 -13.53 -15.70 -2.61
C SER A 644 -14.35 -14.71 -1.78
N GLN A 645 -14.27 -13.39 -2.06
CA GLN A 645 -15.12 -12.40 -1.39
C GLN A 645 -16.61 -12.62 -1.68
N VAL A 646 -16.98 -12.85 -2.93
CA VAL A 646 -18.37 -13.13 -3.33
C VAL A 646 -18.88 -14.39 -2.63
N VAL A 647 -18.11 -15.49 -2.67
CA VAL A 647 -18.52 -16.75 -2.03
C VAL A 647 -18.64 -16.62 -0.50
N ARG A 648 -17.68 -15.97 0.17
CA ARG A 648 -17.68 -15.78 1.63
C ARG A 648 -18.88 -14.95 2.08
N TYR A 649 -19.10 -13.79 1.50
CA TYR A 649 -20.17 -12.88 1.94
C TYR A 649 -21.55 -13.42 1.58
N THR A 650 -21.65 -14.17 0.49
CA THR A 650 -22.91 -14.81 0.14
C THR A 650 -23.31 -15.90 1.14
N LYS A 651 -22.36 -16.70 1.64
CA LYS A 651 -22.62 -17.71 2.68
C LYS A 651 -23.13 -17.08 3.99
N VAL A 652 -22.61 -15.91 4.36
CA VAL A 652 -23.06 -15.17 5.56
C VAL A 652 -24.50 -14.65 5.38
N HIS A 653 -24.84 -14.10 4.21
CA HIS A 653 -26.17 -13.53 3.95
C HIS A 653 -27.23 -14.58 3.63
N SER A 654 -26.84 -15.77 3.12
CA SER A 654 -27.73 -16.92 2.90
C SER A 654 -28.37 -17.45 4.19
N VAL A 655 -27.77 -17.22 5.36
CA VAL A 655 -28.36 -17.62 6.66
C VAL A 655 -29.50 -16.67 7.08
N GLY A 656 -29.59 -15.46 6.50
CA GLY A 656 -30.63 -14.47 6.81
C GLY A 656 -31.67 -14.20 5.72
N ALA A 657 -31.42 -14.62 4.47
CA ALA A 657 -32.19 -14.18 3.29
C ALA A 657 -33.21 -15.21 2.74
N ALA A 658 -33.75 -16.11 3.57
CA ALA A 658 -34.73 -17.11 3.12
C ALA A 658 -36.15 -16.54 2.77
N MET A 659 -36.32 -15.22 2.62
CA MET A 659 -37.64 -14.56 2.57
C MET A 659 -37.82 -13.45 1.51
N ALA A 660 -36.98 -13.34 0.48
CA ALA A 660 -37.25 -12.42 -0.63
C ALA A 660 -36.60 -12.86 -1.95
N SER A 661 -37.33 -13.61 -2.78
CA SER A 661 -36.93 -13.84 -4.18
C SER A 661 -37.59 -12.81 -5.09
N ASN A 662 -36.86 -11.77 -5.48
CA ASN A 662 -37.23 -10.93 -6.63
C ASN A 662 -36.64 -11.55 -7.91
N THR A 663 -37.47 -11.66 -8.94
CA THR A 663 -37.22 -12.33 -10.23
C THR A 663 -36.30 -11.57 -11.21
N GLU A 664 -35.58 -10.53 -10.78
CA GLU A 664 -34.69 -9.73 -11.63
C GLU A 664 -33.20 -10.11 -11.54
N ASP A 665 -32.83 -11.09 -10.70
CA ASP A 665 -31.43 -11.30 -10.29
C ASP A 665 -30.62 -12.37 -11.04
N GLY A 666 -31.13 -12.85 -12.18
CA GLY A 666 -30.52 -13.97 -12.93
C GLY A 666 -29.04 -13.78 -13.29
N CYS A 667 -28.62 -12.56 -13.68
CA CYS A 667 -27.22 -12.28 -14.02
C CYS A 667 -26.29 -12.36 -12.79
N PHE A 668 -26.74 -11.84 -11.65
CA PHE A 668 -25.97 -11.88 -10.41
C PHE A 668 -25.87 -13.31 -9.86
N ASP A 669 -26.98 -14.05 -9.89
CA ASP A 669 -27.02 -15.45 -9.47
C ASP A 669 -26.16 -16.34 -10.37
N GLU A 670 -26.15 -16.10 -11.68
CA GLU A 670 -25.26 -16.80 -12.61
C GLU A 670 -23.79 -16.53 -12.28
N PHE A 671 -23.39 -15.26 -12.15
CA PHE A 671 -22.03 -14.87 -11.79
C PHE A 671 -21.59 -15.48 -10.45
N ARG A 672 -22.48 -15.45 -9.44
CA ARG A 672 -22.28 -16.10 -8.14
C ARG A 672 -22.05 -17.60 -8.30
N SER A 673 -22.87 -18.28 -9.11
CA SER A 673 -22.72 -19.72 -9.37
C SER A 673 -21.36 -20.04 -9.99
N LYS A 674 -20.89 -19.23 -10.94
CA LYS A 674 -19.54 -19.39 -11.52
C LYS A 674 -18.44 -19.16 -10.48
N CYS A 675 -18.59 -18.18 -9.58
CA CYS A 675 -17.65 -17.98 -8.47
C CYS A 675 -17.59 -19.21 -7.53
N VAL A 676 -18.73 -19.83 -7.22
CA VAL A 676 -18.78 -21.05 -6.39
C VAL A 676 -18.03 -22.21 -7.07
N ALA A 677 -18.23 -22.41 -8.37
CA ALA A 677 -17.54 -23.46 -9.12
C ALA A 677 -16.00 -23.29 -9.11
N VAL A 678 -15.52 -22.05 -9.24
CA VAL A 678 -14.08 -21.74 -9.16
C VAL A 678 -13.53 -22.02 -7.76
N GLU A 679 -14.27 -21.64 -6.70
CA GLU A 679 -13.88 -21.93 -5.31
C GLU A 679 -13.84 -23.45 -5.04
N GLU A 680 -14.82 -24.20 -5.53
CA GLU A 680 -14.85 -25.68 -5.43
C GLU A 680 -13.64 -26.30 -6.12
N GLN A 681 -13.30 -25.83 -7.33
CA GLN A 681 -12.09 -26.28 -8.03
C GLN A 681 -10.82 -25.98 -7.24
N ALA A 682 -10.72 -24.79 -6.61
CA ALA A 682 -9.59 -24.42 -5.77
C ALA A 682 -9.45 -25.35 -4.56
N LEU A 683 -10.56 -25.61 -3.85
CA LEU A 683 -10.58 -26.52 -2.71
C LEU A 683 -10.27 -27.96 -3.10
N HIS A 684 -10.74 -28.40 -4.27
CA HIS A 684 -10.42 -29.73 -4.80
C HIS A 684 -8.91 -29.89 -5.03
N ARG A 685 -8.26 -28.92 -5.70
CA ARG A 685 -6.80 -28.93 -5.92
C ARG A 685 -6.00 -28.92 -4.62
N VAL A 686 -6.45 -28.19 -3.59
CA VAL A 686 -5.83 -28.23 -2.26
C VAL A 686 -6.00 -29.61 -1.62
N SER A 687 -7.18 -30.22 -1.72
CA SER A 687 -7.45 -31.54 -1.16
C SER A 687 -6.59 -32.63 -1.81
N GLN A 688 -6.45 -32.58 -3.13
CA GLN A 688 -5.60 -33.48 -3.93
C GLN A 688 -4.13 -33.38 -3.50
N MET A 689 -3.65 -32.16 -3.27
CA MET A 689 -2.30 -31.97 -2.74
C MET A 689 -2.12 -32.58 -1.34
N ALA A 690 -3.11 -32.41 -0.47
CA ALA A 690 -3.06 -32.92 0.90
C ALA A 690 -3.20 -34.45 1.01
N THR A 691 -3.90 -35.10 0.09
CA THR A 691 -3.97 -36.58 0.02
C THR A 691 -2.64 -37.16 -0.42
N GLU A 692 -2.04 -36.60 -1.47
CA GLU A 692 -0.75 -37.07 -2.00
C GLU A 692 0.42 -36.83 -1.03
N ALA A 693 0.44 -35.70 -0.34
CA ALA A 693 1.42 -35.45 0.73
C ALA A 693 1.33 -36.49 1.86
N ARG A 694 0.11 -36.99 2.15
CA ARG A 694 -0.09 -38.06 3.13
C ARG A 694 0.41 -39.41 2.61
N HIS A 695 0.13 -39.75 1.36
CA HIS A 695 0.62 -40.97 0.74
C HIS A 695 2.16 -41.03 0.67
N GLN A 696 2.81 -39.92 0.33
CA GLN A 696 4.27 -39.80 0.37
C GLN A 696 4.86 -39.88 1.79
N SER A 697 4.10 -39.49 2.81
CA SER A 697 4.53 -39.65 4.21
C SER A 697 4.34 -41.08 4.76
N SER A 698 3.45 -41.88 4.15
CA SER A 698 3.14 -43.25 4.56
C SER A 698 3.84 -44.34 3.76
N GLY A 699 4.40 -44.03 2.58
CA GLY A 699 5.13 -44.99 1.75
C GLY A 699 6.63 -44.69 1.68
N GLN A 700 7.46 -45.56 2.31
CA GLN A 700 8.89 -45.80 2.05
C GLN A 700 9.86 -44.63 2.33
N HIS A 701 10.98 -44.70 3.08
CA HIS A 701 12.00 -45.74 3.24
C HIS A 701 12.06 -46.74 2.07
N ASP A 702 12.36 -46.21 0.89
CA ASP A 702 13.02 -46.90 -0.22
C ASP A 702 13.60 -45.84 -1.18
N ASP A 703 14.80 -46.13 -1.65
CA ASP A 703 15.76 -45.25 -2.33
C ASP A 703 15.29 -44.70 -3.69
N ARG A 704 14.47 -43.63 -3.71
CA ARG A 704 14.18 -42.88 -4.95
C ARG A 704 14.09 -41.36 -4.81
N ILE A 705 14.98 -40.75 -4.04
CA ILE A 705 15.26 -39.31 -4.16
C ILE A 705 16.75 -39.10 -4.26
N LEU A 706 17.32 -39.23 -5.47
CA LEU A 706 18.61 -38.67 -5.89
C LEU A 706 18.85 -38.93 -7.39
N THR A 707 17.97 -38.47 -8.28
CA THR A 707 18.30 -38.33 -9.70
C THR A 707 17.38 -37.31 -10.38
N GLN A 708 17.73 -36.03 -10.29
CA GLN A 708 17.82 -35.14 -11.45
C GLN A 708 18.47 -33.82 -11.05
N ARG A 709 19.78 -33.90 -10.80
CA ARG A 709 20.69 -32.76 -10.87
C ARG A 709 22.10 -33.25 -11.16
N SER A 710 22.33 -33.72 -12.39
CA SER A 710 23.68 -33.92 -12.93
C SER A 710 23.63 -34.41 -14.38
N VAL A 711 23.99 -33.52 -15.32
CA VAL A 711 24.74 -33.90 -16.53
C VAL A 711 25.92 -32.92 -16.66
N ILE A 712 27.07 -33.37 -16.16
CA ILE A 712 28.45 -33.30 -16.68
C ILE A 712 28.94 -31.98 -17.33
N VAL A 713 29.93 -31.35 -16.68
CA VAL A 713 31.19 -30.97 -17.36
C VAL A 713 32.34 -31.48 -16.50
N SER A 714 33.11 -32.40 -17.05
CA SER A 714 34.35 -32.93 -16.50
C SER A 714 35.55 -32.15 -17.04
N THR A 715 36.39 -31.61 -16.16
CA THR A 715 37.81 -31.37 -16.44
C THR A 715 38.64 -31.81 -15.23
N SER A 716 39.51 -32.79 -15.49
CA SER A 716 40.72 -33.13 -14.72
C SER A 716 41.56 -31.88 -14.44
N SER A 717 42.35 -31.70 -13.38
CA SER A 717 43.11 -32.62 -12.50
C SER A 717 43.78 -31.77 -11.41
N GLY A 718 44.04 -32.34 -10.23
CA GLY A 718 45.26 -32.04 -9.48
C GLY A 718 45.12 -31.61 -8.02
N HIS A 719 45.57 -32.54 -7.15
CA HIS A 719 46.16 -32.35 -5.82
C HIS A 719 45.30 -32.35 -4.54
N ASP A 720 45.49 -33.47 -3.83
CA ASP A 720 45.38 -33.79 -2.41
C ASP A 720 45.63 -32.63 -1.42
N GLN A 721 44.79 -32.56 -0.38
CA GLN A 721 45.24 -32.80 1.01
C GLN A 721 44.06 -32.91 1.99
N GLU A 722 44.05 -34.01 2.73
CA GLU A 722 43.16 -34.28 3.86
C GLU A 722 43.35 -33.26 5.00
N SER A 723 42.24 -32.80 5.60
CA SER A 723 42.22 -32.53 7.04
C SER A 723 40.81 -32.70 7.61
N LYS A 724 40.71 -33.57 8.62
CA LYS A 724 39.54 -33.86 9.44
C LYS A 724 39.22 -32.68 10.34
N ALA A 725 37.95 -32.25 10.38
CA ALA A 725 37.38 -31.55 11.53
C ALA A 725 35.88 -31.83 11.65
N SER A 726 35.50 -32.35 12.81
CA SER A 726 34.15 -32.73 13.25
C SER A 726 33.24 -31.53 13.51
N LEU A 727 32.00 -31.58 13.01
CA LEU A 727 30.91 -30.63 13.30
C LEU A 727 29.88 -31.25 14.27
N PRO A 728 29.32 -30.48 15.22
CA PRO A 728 28.27 -30.95 16.12
C PRO A 728 26.88 -30.86 15.46
N SER A 729 26.06 -31.88 15.70
CA SER A 729 24.68 -32.00 15.21
C SER A 729 23.75 -30.96 15.85
N ASN A 730 23.07 -30.15 15.04
CA ASN A 730 21.90 -29.40 15.47
C ASN A 730 20.68 -29.88 14.68
N LYS A 731 19.71 -30.47 15.39
CA LYS A 731 18.49 -31.06 14.85
C LYS A 731 17.60 -29.95 14.26
N SER A 732 17.39 -29.94 12.95
CA SER A 732 16.35 -29.14 12.33
C SER A 732 14.98 -29.76 12.65
N GLN A 733 14.08 -28.94 13.20
CA GLN A 733 12.69 -29.34 13.43
C GLN A 733 11.98 -29.51 12.09
N ARG A 734 11.47 -30.72 11.86
CA ARG A 734 10.72 -31.15 10.68
C ARG A 734 9.29 -30.58 10.76
N TRP A 735 8.95 -29.64 9.87
CA TRP A 735 7.63 -29.03 9.79
C TRP A 735 6.61 -29.95 9.10
N LYS A 736 5.39 -30.03 9.66
CA LYS A 736 4.22 -30.66 9.04
C LYS A 736 3.41 -29.59 8.27
N PRO A 737 2.82 -29.90 7.11
CA PRO A 737 2.01 -28.94 6.36
C PRO A 737 0.66 -28.70 7.07
N THR A 738 0.42 -27.46 7.47
CA THR A 738 -0.87 -26.99 8.02
C THR A 738 -1.85 -26.66 6.88
N ARG A 739 -3.13 -27.00 7.04
CA ARG A 739 -4.19 -26.71 6.06
C ARG A 739 -4.37 -25.19 5.90
N PRO A 740 -4.52 -24.64 4.68
CA PRO A 740 -4.79 -23.21 4.47
C PRO A 740 -6.07 -22.78 5.21
N SER A 741 -6.06 -21.61 5.86
CA SER A 741 -7.19 -21.13 6.67
C SER A 741 -8.43 -20.75 5.84
N THR A 742 -8.31 -20.70 4.51
CA THR A 742 -9.41 -20.52 3.56
C THR A 742 -10.28 -21.78 3.39
N ALA A 743 -9.78 -22.96 3.79
CA ALA A 743 -10.55 -24.20 3.71
C ALA A 743 -11.33 -24.45 5.02
N SER A 744 -12.64 -24.23 4.99
CA SER A 744 -13.54 -24.51 6.11
C SER A 744 -13.50 -25.99 6.55
N SER A 745 -13.50 -26.22 7.87
CA SER A 745 -13.61 -27.54 8.48
C SER A 745 -15.03 -28.08 8.34
N MET A 746 -15.28 -28.88 7.30
CA MET A 746 -16.37 -29.84 7.35
C MET A 746 -15.82 -31.15 7.92
N ALA A 747 -16.04 -31.36 9.21
CA ALA A 747 -15.98 -32.68 9.82
C ALA A 747 -17.26 -32.81 10.66
N ASN A 748 -18.20 -33.57 10.12
CA ASN A 748 -19.36 -34.07 10.84
C ASN A 748 -18.86 -34.98 11.97
N ASN A 749 -19.13 -34.62 13.22
CA ASN A 749 -19.27 -35.60 14.30
C ASN A 749 -20.72 -35.54 14.77
N VAL A 750 -21.54 -36.40 14.16
CA VAL A 750 -22.80 -36.86 14.74
C VAL A 750 -22.42 -38.04 15.61
N ASP A 751 -22.29 -37.81 16.92
CA ASP A 751 -22.28 -38.89 17.90
C ASP A 751 -23.66 -39.00 18.52
N ILE A 752 -24.38 -40.05 18.11
CA ILE A 752 -25.58 -40.57 18.78
C ILE A 752 -25.11 -41.74 19.65
N SER A 753 -25.29 -41.64 20.97
CA SER A 753 -25.76 -42.76 21.78
C SER A 753 -26.19 -42.31 23.18
N ASP A 754 -27.32 -42.89 23.58
CA ASP A 754 -28.11 -42.66 24.78
C ASP A 754 -27.43 -43.03 26.10
N SER A 755 -27.83 -42.36 27.20
CA SER A 755 -28.42 -43.04 28.36
C SER A 755 -28.95 -42.07 29.44
N LEU A 756 -30.28 -42.04 29.54
CA LEU A 756 -31.11 -42.12 30.76
C LEU A 756 -30.64 -41.43 32.06
N GLY A 757 -31.49 -40.53 32.58
CA GLY A 757 -31.89 -40.65 33.99
C GLY A 757 -32.21 -39.39 34.80
N VAL A 758 -33.50 -39.03 34.81
CA VAL A 758 -34.31 -38.67 36.01
C VAL A 758 -34.25 -37.23 36.61
N SER A 759 -35.46 -36.66 36.62
CA SER A 759 -36.12 -35.76 37.59
C SER A 759 -36.18 -34.24 37.29
N GLY A 760 -37.34 -33.80 36.79
CA GLY A 760 -37.83 -32.42 36.92
C GLY A 760 -38.55 -32.21 38.27
N PRO A 761 -39.54 -31.31 38.38
CA PRO A 761 -39.82 -30.08 37.63
C PRO A 761 -40.05 -28.88 38.59
N GLN A 762 -40.23 -27.66 38.07
CA GLN A 762 -41.37 -26.77 38.40
C GLN A 762 -41.24 -25.39 37.75
N SER A 763 -42.19 -25.11 36.86
CA SER A 763 -42.70 -23.78 36.51
C SER A 763 -43.57 -23.23 37.65
N PRO A 764 -43.88 -21.92 37.67
CA PRO A 764 -45.16 -21.48 37.09
C PRO A 764 -45.03 -20.11 36.37
N SER A 765 -45.56 -19.94 35.16
CA SER A 765 -46.93 -19.51 34.79
C SER A 765 -47.05 -18.01 34.50
N ALA A 766 -47.80 -17.72 33.44
CA ALA A 766 -47.89 -16.44 32.74
C ALA A 766 -48.97 -15.47 33.25
N GLY A 767 -48.71 -14.17 33.02
CA GLY A 767 -49.65 -13.10 32.61
C GLY A 767 -50.47 -12.39 33.71
N PRO A 768 -51.17 -11.27 33.39
CA PRO A 768 -51.01 -10.34 32.26
C PRO A 768 -51.18 -8.82 32.64
N GLU A 769 -51.13 -7.94 31.63
CA GLU A 769 -51.73 -6.59 31.55
C GLU A 769 -51.22 -5.40 32.41
N GLY A 770 -51.11 -4.21 31.76
CA GLY A 770 -50.99 -2.91 32.44
C GLY A 770 -50.37 -1.80 31.59
N SER A 771 -51.22 -0.95 31.03
CA SER A 771 -50.96 0.26 30.25
C SER A 771 -50.52 1.48 31.08
N THR A 772 -50.15 2.58 30.38
CA THR A 772 -49.91 3.99 30.82
C THR A 772 -48.64 4.22 31.65
N ILE A 773 -47.73 5.16 31.35
CA ILE A 773 -47.73 6.48 30.68
C ILE A 773 -46.48 6.61 29.80
#